data_AF-A0A671NWL9-F1
#
_entry.id   AF-A0A671NWL9-F1
#
_cell.length_a   1.000
_cell.length_b   1.000
_cell.length_c   1.000
_cell.angle_alpha   90.00
_cell.angle_beta   90.00
_cell.angle_gamma   90.00
#
_symmetry.space_group_name_H-M   'P 1'
#
loop_
_entity.id
_entity.type
_entity.pdbx_description
1 polymer ?
#
loop_
_entity_poly.entity_id
_entity_poly.type
_entity_poly.pdbx_seq_one_letter_code
_entity_poly.pdbx_strand_id
1 'polypeptide(L)'
;MAACRRVQRLLLLIFISGWMSNALEGKSDTENAAENPERGRNAAGEGKAAALDGASAARRSGGWKLAEEAACREDVSRICPKHSWNNNLAVLECLQDRKDETEIASDCNHLLWNYKLNLTTDPKFESVAVEVCKTTISGIKECAAEERGKGYLVSCLVDHRTNISEYQCNQYITKMTSIVFSDYRLICGFMDKCKDDINKLHCGSVNTGEKDIHSQGEVIACLEKGLVSEAEEQPGQYTIKEDCKKSIMRVAELSSDDFHLDRHLYFACREDREHFCENTPAGEGKVYKCLFNHKFEESMSDKCKDALSTRQKLIAQDYKVSYSLAKACKPDLRKYRCNMDTAMPRAREAKLSYLLLCLEATVHRGQTVSGECQGEMLDYRRMLMEDYSLSPEIVLHCRGEIDTHCSGLHHKGRTLHCLMRVSRDKGILEGHCQKALQTLIQETDPGADYRIDRALNEACESVIQTACKHIRNGDPILLELQYFISRDWKLDPILYKKCQNDAARICHTHGWNETSEFMPPGAVFSCLYRHTYRTEMQGRRGSSETSEVSLNLSRDCKTEVQRILHQRALDVKLDPELQQRCMTDLGKWCSEKTEAGQELECLQYHLDDLVSNCRDVVGNLTELESEDIQIEALLIRACEPVIQSYCHEVADNQIDTGDLMECLVANKNQKEMNEKCAVGVTHFQLIQMKDFRFSYKFKMACKEDVLKLCPNIKKKVDVVICLSTTVRNDTLQEGREQRVSMKCRKQLRVEELEMSEDIRLEPDLYESCRQDIKQHCQNVVFGNAQVIECLKENKKRLTQHCHQKVFKLQETEMMDPELDFQLMRVCKQMIRRFCSDTDAKNLLQCLKQNKNSELMDPKCKQMITKRQITQNTDYRLNPVLRKACKADIPKFCLNVLNNAKDDNELEGQVISCLKLKYADQILRLCAEEVAAQEQTGQVEECLKINLLKISHEGCKKEVLNILKESKADIFVDPVLHTACALDIKHQCAAIPPGRGRQMSCLMEALQDKRVRLQPECKKRLQDRIDMWSYAAKVAPAEGFSDLAGQVFTSPAKSYILSMLAMCVVLLFLMGLLCGRITKRVTQELKDRKLGHPWVAPLSKDRKGYIQIDQQE
;
A
#
# COMPACT_ATOMS: atom_id res chain seq x y z
N MET A 1 -12.80 46.02 12.60
CA MET A 1 -14.26 45.89 12.91
C MET A 1 -14.63 46.95 13.93
N ALA A 2 -15.82 47.56 13.83
CA ALA A 2 -16.28 48.54 14.82
C ALA A 2 -16.81 47.82 16.07
N ALA A 3 -16.20 48.05 17.23
CA ALA A 3 -16.54 47.37 18.48
C ALA A 3 -16.34 48.25 19.74
N CYS A 4 -16.73 49.53 19.69
CA CYS A 4 -16.68 50.42 20.86
C CYS A 4 -17.97 51.23 21.05
N ARG A 5 -19.07 50.57 21.45
CA ARG A 5 -20.11 51.14 22.34
C ARG A 5 -21.21 50.15 22.74
N ARG A 6 -21.72 50.35 23.97
CA ARG A 6 -22.96 49.84 24.59
C ARG A 6 -23.01 48.34 24.97
N VAL A 7 -22.90 48.12 26.29
CA VAL A 7 -23.95 47.42 27.04
C VAL A 7 -24.57 48.42 28.05
N GLN A 8 -25.81 48.18 28.47
CA GLN A 8 -26.54 48.88 29.54
C GLN A 8 -26.71 50.41 29.46
N ARG A 9 -27.85 50.83 28.89
CA ARG A 9 -28.94 51.43 29.69
C ARG A 9 -30.29 50.99 29.10
N LEU A 10 -31.20 50.58 29.97
CA LEU A 10 -32.50 50.01 29.63
C LEU A 10 -33.57 50.99 30.11
N LEU A 11 -34.42 51.52 29.21
CA LEU A 11 -35.86 51.84 29.39
C LEU A 11 -36.42 52.76 28.27
N LEU A 12 -37.72 52.55 27.97
CA LEU A 12 -38.71 53.46 27.36
C LEU A 12 -38.63 53.89 25.87
N LEU A 13 -39.22 53.03 25.02
CA LEU A 13 -40.45 53.28 24.21
C LEU A 13 -40.57 54.37 23.10
N ILE A 14 -40.64 53.85 21.85
CA ILE A 14 -41.48 54.21 20.66
C ILE A 14 -41.47 55.63 20.02
N PHE A 15 -41.27 55.68 18.67
CA PHE A 15 -42.12 56.30 17.60
C PHE A 15 -41.38 56.94 16.39
N ILE A 16 -41.43 56.23 15.25
CA ILE A 16 -41.68 56.64 13.84
C ILE A 16 -40.81 57.70 13.09
N SER A 17 -40.59 57.38 11.80
CA SER A 17 -39.83 57.98 10.69
C SER A 17 -39.93 59.48 10.35
N GLY A 18 -38.90 60.01 9.64
CA GLY A 18 -39.01 61.28 8.87
C GLY A 18 -37.81 61.68 7.98
N TRP A 19 -37.90 61.39 6.68
CA TRP A 19 -37.45 62.16 5.47
C TRP A 19 -36.05 62.84 5.33
N MET A 20 -35.31 62.36 4.30
CA MET A 20 -34.86 63.06 3.07
C MET A 20 -34.07 64.41 3.04
N SER A 21 -32.90 64.34 2.37
CA SER A 21 -32.47 65.15 1.19
C SER A 21 -31.59 66.42 1.30
N ASN A 22 -30.45 66.35 0.55
CA ASN A 22 -29.90 67.34 -0.41
C ASN A 22 -29.37 68.73 0.05
N ALA A 23 -28.36 69.36 -0.58
CA ALA A 23 -27.33 68.97 -1.57
C ALA A 23 -26.34 70.16 -1.85
N LEU A 24 -25.52 70.04 -2.91
CA LEU A 24 -24.92 71.09 -3.79
C LEU A 24 -23.51 71.68 -3.50
N GLU A 25 -22.57 71.21 -4.34
CA GLU A 25 -21.62 71.98 -5.21
C GLU A 25 -20.44 72.81 -4.66
N GLY A 26 -19.38 72.93 -5.49
CA GLY A 26 -18.23 73.82 -5.25
C GLY A 26 -16.83 73.38 -5.77
N LYS A 27 -16.63 73.21 -7.08
CA LYS A 27 -15.31 73.16 -7.76
C LYS A 27 -15.06 74.51 -8.49
N SER A 28 -13.87 74.93 -8.96
CA SER A 28 -12.41 74.71 -8.69
C SER A 28 -11.60 75.59 -9.70
N ASP A 29 -10.27 75.76 -9.77
CA ASP A 29 -9.09 75.19 -9.07
C ASP A 29 -8.24 76.34 -8.41
N THR A 30 -6.96 76.75 -8.68
CA THR A 30 -5.84 76.34 -9.57
C THR A 30 -4.47 76.92 -9.09
N GLU A 31 -3.34 76.35 -9.56
CA GLU A 31 -1.94 76.88 -9.73
C GLU A 31 -1.16 77.72 -8.66
N ASN A 32 -0.03 77.13 -8.21
CA ASN A 32 1.38 77.56 -8.36
C ASN A 32 1.81 79.05 -8.29
N ALA A 33 2.98 79.45 -7.71
CA ALA A 33 3.98 78.76 -6.88
C ALA A 33 5.04 79.75 -6.31
N ALA A 34 5.90 79.24 -5.40
CA ALA A 34 7.33 79.57 -5.20
C ALA A 34 7.82 80.65 -4.18
N GLU A 35 9.01 80.33 -3.65
CA GLU A 35 10.07 81.13 -2.99
C GLU A 35 10.03 81.55 -1.50
N ASN A 36 11.26 81.76 -0.99
CA ASN A 36 11.79 81.86 0.39
C ASN A 36 12.65 83.19 0.44
N PRO A 37 13.63 83.52 1.35
CA PRO A 37 14.22 82.79 2.49
C PRO A 37 14.61 83.58 3.79
N GLU A 38 15.11 82.82 4.78
CA GLU A 38 16.30 83.08 5.65
C GLU A 38 16.32 83.92 6.97
N ARG A 39 17.16 83.41 7.90
CA ARG A 39 17.96 84.03 9.02
C ARG A 39 17.26 84.72 10.23
N GLY A 40 17.82 84.69 11.47
CA GLY A 40 18.89 83.85 12.05
C GLY A 40 19.66 84.40 13.29
N ARG A 41 20.22 83.48 14.12
CA ARG A 41 21.41 83.55 15.04
C ARG A 41 21.40 84.15 16.49
N ASN A 42 21.58 83.24 17.47
CA ASN A 42 22.72 83.05 18.43
C ASN A 42 23.00 83.90 19.72
N ALA A 43 23.36 83.15 20.80
CA ALA A 43 24.38 83.38 21.87
C ALA A 43 24.15 84.43 22.99
N ALA A 44 24.82 84.44 24.17
CA ALA A 44 25.43 83.41 25.08
C ALA A 44 25.96 84.12 26.39
N GLY A 45 26.23 83.41 27.52
CA GLY A 45 26.97 83.98 28.68
C GLY A 45 26.75 83.32 30.07
N GLU A 46 27.78 83.34 30.95
CA GLU A 46 27.91 82.54 32.20
C GLU A 46 27.79 83.34 33.53
N GLY A 47 27.71 82.66 34.69
CA GLY A 47 27.80 83.27 36.04
C GLY A 47 27.70 82.26 37.22
N LYS A 48 28.29 82.55 38.40
CA LYS A 48 28.41 81.63 39.58
C LYS A 48 27.66 82.10 40.84
N ALA A 49 27.60 81.22 41.85
CA ALA A 49 26.67 81.29 43.00
C ALA A 49 27.31 81.56 44.38
N ALA A 50 26.46 81.96 45.34
CA ALA A 50 26.61 81.82 46.80
C ALA A 50 25.19 81.87 47.44
N ALA A 51 25.01 81.39 48.68
CA ALA A 51 23.68 81.30 49.33
C ALA A 51 23.72 81.63 50.84
N LEU A 52 22.61 82.16 51.35
CA LEU A 52 22.25 82.28 52.78
C LEU A 52 20.73 82.57 52.89
N ASP A 53 20.09 82.14 53.99
CA ASP A 53 18.63 82.04 54.10
C ASP A 53 17.88 83.36 54.39
N GLY A 54 16.63 83.43 53.91
CA GLY A 54 15.67 84.50 54.22
C GLY A 54 14.35 84.32 53.48
N ALA A 55 13.25 84.09 54.19
CA ALA A 55 11.97 83.71 53.58
C ALA A 55 11.12 84.90 53.08
N SER A 56 10.72 84.89 51.80
CA SER A 56 9.50 85.53 51.27
C SER A 56 9.24 85.08 49.82
N ALA A 57 7.98 85.13 49.37
CA ALA A 57 7.55 84.48 48.14
C ALA A 57 7.70 85.35 46.87
N ALA A 58 8.42 84.83 45.85
CA ALA A 58 8.21 85.18 44.44
C ALA A 58 8.73 84.07 43.50
N ARG A 59 7.94 83.77 42.45
CA ARG A 59 8.18 82.74 41.42
C ARG A 59 9.61 82.66 40.86
N ARG A 60 10.15 81.44 40.74
CA ARG A 60 10.79 80.97 39.50
C ARG A 60 10.63 79.46 39.32
N SER A 61 10.48 79.03 38.06
CA SER A 61 10.21 77.64 37.70
C SER A 61 11.49 76.80 37.67
N GLY A 62 11.98 76.38 38.84
CA GLY A 62 12.93 75.29 38.94
C GLY A 62 12.22 73.97 38.66
N GLY A 63 12.36 73.43 37.45
CA GLY A 63 11.86 72.09 37.12
C GLY A 63 12.63 71.03 37.91
N TRP A 64 11.92 70.15 38.60
CA TRP A 64 12.49 69.00 39.32
C TRP A 64 13.42 68.18 38.42
N LYS A 65 14.64 67.83 38.89
CA LYS A 65 15.64 67.12 38.08
C LYS A 65 16.09 65.78 38.67
N LEU A 66 16.06 64.73 37.85
CA LEU A 66 16.62 63.41 38.17
C LEU A 66 18.10 63.46 38.56
N ALA A 67 18.89 64.29 37.87
CA ALA A 67 20.32 64.45 38.13
C ALA A 67 20.63 65.16 39.46
N GLU A 68 19.64 65.85 40.05
CA GLU A 68 19.78 66.59 41.31
C GLU A 68 19.14 65.81 42.48
N GLU A 69 18.34 64.78 42.21
CA GLU A 69 17.61 64.01 43.21
C GLU A 69 18.46 63.03 44.02
N ALA A 70 18.22 62.95 45.33
CA ALA A 70 19.10 62.24 46.25
C ALA A 70 19.25 60.74 45.93
N ALA A 71 18.19 60.10 45.45
CA ALA A 71 18.22 58.67 45.09
C ALA A 71 19.03 58.38 43.81
N CYS A 72 19.06 59.29 42.83
CA CYS A 72 19.68 59.05 41.51
C CYS A 72 20.95 59.86 41.23
N ARG A 73 21.29 60.86 42.05
CA ARG A 73 22.38 61.82 41.80
C ARG A 73 23.73 61.12 41.53
N GLU A 74 24.06 60.10 42.30
CA GLU A 74 25.33 59.39 42.15
C GLU A 74 25.37 58.58 40.84
N ASP A 75 24.33 57.79 40.56
CA ASP A 75 24.22 57.00 39.31
C ASP A 75 24.19 57.87 38.05
N VAL A 76 23.40 58.95 38.05
CA VAL A 76 23.38 59.90 36.94
C VAL A 76 24.74 60.59 36.77
N SER A 77 25.47 60.84 37.86
CA SER A 77 26.81 61.45 37.77
C SER A 77 27.89 60.49 37.28
N ARG A 78 27.68 59.17 37.49
CA ARG A 78 28.61 58.07 37.18
C ARG A 78 28.41 57.52 35.77
N ILE A 79 27.15 57.33 35.37
CA ILE A 79 26.76 56.76 34.07
C ILE A 79 26.67 57.85 32.99
N CYS A 80 26.10 59.02 33.31
CA CYS A 80 25.62 59.95 32.29
C CYS A 80 26.46 61.23 32.12
N PRO A 81 26.71 61.67 30.86
CA PRO A 81 27.55 62.82 30.59
C PRO A 81 26.86 64.13 30.99
N LYS A 82 27.63 65.08 31.54
CA LYS A 82 27.12 66.33 32.18
C LYS A 82 26.16 67.19 31.35
N HIS A 83 26.15 67.06 30.02
CA HIS A 83 25.19 67.77 29.17
C HIS A 83 23.75 67.22 29.29
N SER A 84 23.58 65.94 29.64
CA SER A 84 22.27 65.31 29.83
C SER A 84 21.56 65.79 31.10
N TRP A 85 22.32 66.10 32.16
CA TRP A 85 21.81 66.39 33.51
C TRP A 85 20.78 67.53 33.61
N ASN A 86 20.75 68.43 32.61
CA ASN A 86 19.79 69.54 32.55
C ASN A 86 18.41 69.17 31.97
N ASN A 87 18.23 67.94 31.47
CA ASN A 87 16.96 67.46 30.94
C ASN A 87 16.71 66.02 31.40
N ASN A 88 15.68 65.81 32.22
CA ASN A 88 15.32 64.47 32.72
C ASN A 88 15.05 63.45 31.61
N LEU A 89 14.58 63.90 30.45
CA LEU A 89 14.36 63.01 29.31
C LEU A 89 15.68 62.50 28.74
N ALA A 90 16.71 63.35 28.68
CA ALA A 90 18.06 62.98 28.25
C ALA A 90 18.82 62.17 29.33
N VAL A 91 18.49 62.35 30.61
CA VAL A 91 18.94 61.48 31.70
C VAL A 91 18.31 60.09 31.56
N LEU A 92 17.00 59.99 31.30
CA LEU A 92 16.33 58.71 31.04
C LEU A 92 16.89 58.00 29.81
N GLU A 93 16.97 58.70 28.66
CA GLU A 93 17.55 58.23 27.40
C GLU A 93 18.98 57.67 27.63
N CYS A 94 19.83 58.42 28.33
CA CYS A 94 21.17 57.96 28.70
C CYS A 94 21.23 56.74 29.64
N LEU A 95 20.34 56.67 30.64
CA LEU A 95 20.28 55.53 31.57
C LEU A 95 19.65 54.27 30.95
N GLN A 96 18.90 54.40 29.85
CA GLN A 96 18.31 53.27 29.14
C GLN A 96 19.30 52.54 28.21
N ASP A 97 20.30 53.26 27.67
CA ASP A 97 21.22 52.75 26.63
C ASP A 97 22.55 52.17 27.18
N ARG A 98 22.65 51.87 28.48
CA ARG A 98 23.92 51.51 29.16
C ARG A 98 23.90 50.10 29.75
N LYS A 99 25.08 49.44 29.75
CA LYS A 99 25.18 47.98 29.73
C LYS A 99 24.50 47.23 30.88
N ASP A 100 24.60 47.68 32.14
CA ASP A 100 24.14 46.87 33.28
C ASP A 100 23.38 47.69 34.34
N GLU A 101 22.07 47.45 34.49
CA GLU A 101 21.24 48.08 35.54
C GLU A 101 21.60 47.60 36.96
N THR A 102 22.48 46.59 37.11
CA THR A 102 23.06 46.19 38.41
C THR A 102 23.95 47.26 39.04
N GLU A 103 24.40 48.25 38.25
CA GLU A 103 25.13 49.40 38.80
C GLU A 103 24.21 50.48 39.39
N ILE A 104 22.90 50.50 39.06
CA ILE A 104 21.96 51.55 39.50
C ILE A 104 21.35 51.16 40.86
N ALA A 105 21.32 52.11 41.79
CA ALA A 105 20.72 51.90 43.10
C ALA A 105 19.21 51.55 43.00
N SER A 106 18.76 50.62 43.84
CA SER A 106 17.35 50.20 43.92
C SER A 106 16.39 51.39 44.06
N ASP A 107 16.77 52.37 44.88
CA ASP A 107 15.97 53.57 45.13
C ASP A 107 15.97 54.53 43.92
N CYS A 108 17.07 54.59 43.16
CA CYS A 108 17.09 55.29 41.88
C CYS A 108 16.17 54.60 40.86
N ASN A 109 16.27 53.27 40.71
CA ASN A 109 15.44 52.53 39.77
C ASN A 109 13.95 52.67 40.13
N HIS A 110 13.59 52.64 41.42
CA HIS A 110 12.23 52.92 41.88
C HIS A 110 11.78 54.38 41.62
N LEU A 111 12.67 55.37 41.77
CA LEU A 111 12.37 56.77 41.43
C LEU A 111 12.16 56.95 39.92
N LEU A 112 13.02 56.36 39.08
CA LEU A 112 12.91 56.34 37.62
C LEU A 112 11.62 55.66 37.16
N TRP A 113 11.23 54.56 37.82
CA TRP A 113 9.97 53.84 37.57
C TRP A 113 8.74 54.71 37.87
N ASN A 114 8.69 55.33 39.05
CA ASN A 114 7.62 56.26 39.40
C ASN A 114 7.59 57.47 38.44
N TYR A 115 8.75 57.95 38.00
CA TYR A 115 8.82 59.06 37.06
C TYR A 115 8.36 58.67 35.64
N LYS A 116 8.76 57.51 35.10
CA LYS A 116 8.27 56.97 33.81
C LYS A 116 6.75 56.78 33.80
N LEU A 117 6.19 56.26 34.90
CA LEU A 117 4.75 56.12 35.08
C LEU A 117 4.04 57.48 35.11
N ASN A 118 4.57 58.46 35.85
CA ASN A 118 3.99 59.80 35.90
C ASN A 118 4.16 60.58 34.57
N LEU A 119 5.25 60.40 33.83
CA LEU A 119 5.51 61.07 32.54
C LEU A 119 4.42 60.81 31.49
N THR A 120 3.81 59.62 31.53
CA THR A 120 2.80 59.20 30.55
C THR A 120 1.37 59.44 31.01
N THR A 121 1.14 59.67 32.32
CA THR A 121 -0.15 60.10 32.87
C THR A 121 -0.26 61.61 33.14
N ASP A 122 0.85 62.36 33.16
CA ASP A 122 0.84 63.82 33.37
C ASP A 122 0.20 64.54 32.15
N PRO A 123 -0.91 65.29 32.34
CA PRO A 123 -1.59 66.00 31.25
C PRO A 123 -0.69 66.97 30.47
N LYS A 124 0.48 67.35 30.99
CA LYS A 124 1.46 68.17 30.24
C LYS A 124 1.97 67.47 28.98
N PHE A 125 2.32 66.18 29.04
CA PHE A 125 2.83 65.45 27.86
C PHE A 125 1.73 65.18 26.84
N GLU A 126 0.50 65.00 27.32
CA GLU A 126 -0.67 64.97 26.45
C GLU A 126 -0.94 66.34 25.80
N SER A 127 -0.74 67.46 26.52
CA SER A 127 -0.89 68.80 25.95
C SER A 127 0.15 69.13 24.88
N VAL A 128 1.40 68.67 25.06
CA VAL A 128 2.46 68.76 24.03
C VAL A 128 2.09 67.91 22.81
N ALA A 129 1.49 66.73 23.00
CA ALA A 129 0.98 65.93 21.88
C ALA A 129 -0.14 66.67 21.11
N VAL A 130 -1.08 67.30 21.82
CA VAL A 130 -2.16 68.11 21.22
C VAL A 130 -1.62 69.33 20.45
N GLU A 131 -0.52 69.92 20.90
CA GLU A 131 0.12 71.06 20.23
C GLU A 131 0.93 70.61 18.99
N VAL A 132 1.83 69.63 19.15
CA VAL A 132 2.81 69.22 18.12
C VAL A 132 2.20 68.29 17.05
N CYS A 133 1.18 67.50 17.39
CA CYS A 133 0.48 66.59 16.47
C CYS A 133 -0.91 67.09 16.08
N LYS A 134 -1.18 68.40 16.20
CA LYS A 134 -2.52 68.99 16.03
C LYS A 134 -3.22 68.60 14.72
N THR A 135 -2.49 68.60 13.60
CA THR A 135 -3.06 68.24 12.29
C THR A 135 -3.31 66.73 12.21
N THR A 136 -2.30 65.94 12.59
CA THR A 136 -2.33 64.48 12.68
C THR A 136 -3.51 63.97 13.51
N ILE A 137 -3.76 64.53 14.71
CA ILE A 137 -4.89 64.17 15.58
C ILE A 137 -6.23 64.44 14.88
N SER A 138 -6.37 65.57 14.17
CA SER A 138 -7.62 65.89 13.46
C SER A 138 -7.91 64.95 12.27
N GLY A 139 -6.88 64.35 11.68
CA GLY A 139 -7.02 63.32 10.65
C GLY A 139 -7.40 61.94 11.19
N ILE A 140 -6.92 61.59 12.40
CA ILE A 140 -7.14 60.28 13.02
C ILE A 140 -8.31 60.36 14.01
N LYS A 141 -9.52 60.08 13.50
CA LYS A 141 -10.78 60.16 14.25
C LYS A 141 -10.83 59.31 15.53
N GLU A 142 -10.02 58.26 15.60
CA GLU A 142 -9.93 57.37 16.76
C GLU A 142 -9.16 58.09 17.89
N CYS A 143 -7.93 58.55 17.65
CA CYS A 143 -7.18 59.36 18.62
C CYS A 143 -7.87 60.69 18.99
N ALA A 144 -8.62 61.30 18.06
CA ALA A 144 -9.41 62.49 18.34
C ALA A 144 -10.54 62.28 19.37
N ALA A 145 -10.95 61.03 19.61
CA ALA A 145 -12.05 60.65 20.50
C ALA A 145 -11.58 60.14 21.88
N GLU A 146 -10.28 60.04 22.13
CA GLU A 146 -9.71 59.48 23.37
C GLU A 146 -9.94 60.35 24.61
N GLU A 147 -10.03 59.71 25.77
CA GLU A 147 -10.24 60.38 27.05
C GLU A 147 -8.96 61.06 27.55
N ARG A 148 -9.01 62.39 27.69
CA ARG A 148 -7.86 63.22 28.04
C ARG A 148 -7.46 63.12 29.50
N GLY A 149 -6.15 63.20 29.76
CA GLY A 149 -5.56 63.07 31.10
C GLY A 149 -5.33 61.62 31.54
N LYS A 150 -5.28 60.68 30.58
CA LYS A 150 -5.04 59.24 30.81
C LYS A 150 -3.88 58.66 30.00
N GLY A 151 -3.21 59.48 29.18
CA GLY A 151 -2.09 59.03 28.33
C GLY A 151 -2.49 58.31 27.04
N TYR A 152 -3.75 57.85 26.93
CA TYR A 152 -4.26 57.11 25.77
C TYR A 152 -4.04 57.83 24.42
N LEU A 153 -4.14 59.16 24.37
CA LEU A 153 -3.86 59.94 23.16
C LEU A 153 -2.43 59.72 22.64
N VAL A 154 -1.42 59.69 23.53
CA VAL A 154 -0.02 59.50 23.13
C VAL A 154 0.20 58.08 22.62
N SER A 155 -0.35 57.07 23.32
CA SER A 155 -0.29 55.68 22.82
C SER A 155 -1.03 55.53 21.48
N CYS A 156 -2.18 56.18 21.28
CA CYS A 156 -2.91 56.15 20.02
C CYS A 156 -2.10 56.78 18.86
N LEU A 157 -1.35 57.84 19.13
CA LEU A 157 -0.44 58.42 18.13
C LEU A 157 0.77 57.51 17.85
N VAL A 158 1.28 56.77 18.84
CA VAL A 158 2.28 55.70 18.65
C VAL A 158 1.69 54.56 17.81
N ASP A 159 0.47 54.11 18.10
CA ASP A 159 -0.28 53.12 17.30
C ASP A 159 -0.37 53.51 15.81
N HIS A 160 -0.56 54.80 15.53
CA HIS A 160 -0.65 55.32 14.17
C HIS A 160 0.65 55.94 13.62
N ARG A 161 1.83 55.70 14.24
CA ARG A 161 3.14 56.27 13.83
C ARG A 161 3.43 56.16 12.32
N THR A 162 3.02 55.06 11.67
CA THR A 162 3.21 54.85 10.22
C THR A 162 2.32 55.71 9.31
N ASN A 163 1.34 56.42 9.86
CA ASN A 163 0.47 57.36 9.16
C ASN A 163 0.89 58.84 9.37
N ILE A 164 1.91 59.10 10.20
CA ILE A 164 2.34 60.46 10.59
C ILE A 164 3.39 60.99 9.60
N SER A 165 2.94 61.79 8.64
CA SER A 165 3.80 62.51 7.68
C SER A 165 4.39 63.83 8.23
N GLU A 166 3.79 64.37 9.29
CA GLU A 166 4.19 65.63 9.94
C GLU A 166 5.51 65.44 10.71
N TYR A 167 6.62 66.00 10.20
CA TYR A 167 7.98 65.76 10.72
C TYR A 167 8.14 66.01 12.23
N GLN A 168 7.59 67.12 12.74
CA GLN A 168 7.68 67.46 14.17
C GLN A 168 6.90 66.48 15.04
N CYS A 169 5.69 66.11 14.63
CA CYS A 169 4.90 65.07 15.29
C CYS A 169 5.59 63.70 15.21
N ASN A 170 6.17 63.32 14.07
CA ASN A 170 6.86 62.04 13.91
C ASN A 170 8.14 61.96 14.78
N GLN A 171 8.91 63.05 14.91
CA GLN A 171 10.02 63.12 15.87
C GLN A 171 9.55 63.01 17.32
N TYR A 172 8.48 63.72 17.69
CA TYR A 172 7.90 63.64 19.04
C TYR A 172 7.42 62.22 19.37
N ILE A 173 6.62 61.62 18.48
CA ILE A 173 6.08 60.26 18.64
C ILE A 173 7.19 59.20 18.60
N THR A 174 8.24 59.36 17.79
CA THR A 174 9.40 58.45 17.81
C THR A 174 10.12 58.47 19.17
N LYS A 175 10.29 59.64 19.80
CA LYS A 175 10.83 59.71 21.18
C LYS A 175 9.86 59.15 22.22
N MET A 176 8.56 59.42 22.11
CA MET A 176 7.56 58.83 23.00
C MET A 176 7.42 57.31 22.83
N THR A 177 7.73 56.74 21.65
CA THR A 177 7.70 55.29 21.40
C THR A 177 8.67 54.55 22.32
N SER A 178 9.94 54.98 22.41
CA SER A 178 10.93 54.38 23.32
C SER A 178 10.48 54.41 24.80
N ILE A 179 9.76 55.45 25.21
CA ILE A 179 9.24 55.60 26.57
C ILE A 179 8.02 54.69 26.79
N VAL A 180 7.07 54.64 25.85
CA VAL A 180 5.86 53.80 25.92
C VAL A 180 6.21 52.31 25.90
N PHE A 181 7.20 51.87 25.12
CA PHE A 181 7.66 50.48 25.11
C PHE A 181 8.59 50.11 26.28
N SER A 182 8.98 51.08 27.12
CA SER A 182 9.73 50.78 28.35
C SER A 182 8.87 50.20 29.48
N ASP A 183 7.54 50.30 29.39
CA ASP A 183 6.57 49.73 30.34
C ASP A 183 5.24 49.43 29.63
N TYR A 184 4.89 48.15 29.55
CA TYR A 184 3.71 47.64 28.84
C TYR A 184 2.36 48.19 29.34
N ARG A 185 2.32 48.73 30.58
CA ARG A 185 1.12 49.35 31.15
C ARG A 185 0.76 50.68 30.47
N LEU A 186 1.70 51.26 29.72
CA LEU A 186 1.58 52.54 29.03
C LEU A 186 1.01 52.40 27.61
N ILE A 187 0.75 51.15 27.17
CA ILE A 187 0.20 50.79 25.86
C ILE A 187 -1.34 50.74 25.97
N CYS A 188 -2.03 51.42 25.04
CA CYS A 188 -3.44 51.81 25.18
C CYS A 188 -4.39 50.67 25.59
N GLY A 189 -4.82 50.69 26.86
CA GLY A 189 -5.74 49.72 27.44
C GLY A 189 -5.24 48.27 27.43
N PHE A 190 -3.92 48.02 27.31
CA PHE A 190 -3.37 46.65 27.33
C PHE A 190 -3.74 45.94 28.64
N MET A 191 -3.51 46.62 29.78
CA MET A 191 -3.88 46.10 31.10
C MET A 191 -5.38 45.81 31.20
N ASP A 192 -6.25 46.72 30.74
CA ASP A 192 -7.70 46.54 30.82
C ASP A 192 -8.21 45.33 30.01
N LYS A 193 -7.48 44.95 28.95
CA LYS A 193 -7.79 43.81 28.08
C LYS A 193 -7.19 42.49 28.59
N CYS A 194 -5.96 42.52 29.11
CA CYS A 194 -5.17 41.32 29.49
C CYS A 194 -5.14 40.98 30.99
N LYS A 195 -5.63 41.83 31.89
CA LYS A 195 -5.51 41.63 33.36
C LYS A 195 -5.99 40.26 33.84
N ASP A 196 -7.10 39.74 33.32
CA ASP A 196 -7.64 38.44 33.73
C ASP A 196 -6.78 37.26 33.24
N ASP A 197 -6.10 37.42 32.11
CA ASP A 197 -5.23 36.41 31.52
C ASP A 197 -3.88 36.38 32.25
N ILE A 198 -3.30 37.55 32.54
CA ILE A 198 -2.10 37.73 33.38
C ILE A 198 -2.26 37.05 34.75
N ASN A 199 -3.43 37.21 35.38
CA ASN A 199 -3.69 36.64 36.71
C ASN A 199 -3.85 35.12 36.72
N LYS A 200 -4.31 34.51 35.61
CA LYS A 200 -4.56 33.04 35.52
C LYS A 200 -3.36 32.27 34.97
N LEU A 201 -2.61 32.88 34.05
CA LEU A 201 -1.31 32.36 33.60
C LEU A 201 -0.18 32.67 34.59
N HIS A 202 -0.50 33.38 35.69
CA HIS A 202 0.43 33.83 36.72
C HIS A 202 1.61 34.68 36.22
N CYS A 203 1.51 35.26 35.01
CA CYS A 203 2.54 36.08 34.37
C CYS A 203 2.97 37.33 35.15
N GLY A 204 2.21 37.74 36.17
CA GLY A 204 2.58 38.82 37.09
C GLY A 204 3.33 38.39 38.35
N SER A 205 3.69 37.11 38.50
CA SER A 205 4.32 36.54 39.69
C SER A 205 5.84 36.51 39.58
N VAL A 206 6.53 37.47 40.19
CA VAL A 206 8.00 37.47 40.30
C VAL A 206 8.46 36.29 41.17
N ASN A 207 9.35 35.44 40.63
CA ASN A 207 9.98 34.37 41.40
C ASN A 207 10.91 34.97 42.48
N THR A 208 10.52 34.88 43.75
CA THR A 208 11.24 35.46 44.89
C THR A 208 12.52 34.69 45.30
N GLY A 209 13.16 34.00 44.35
CA GLY A 209 14.41 33.26 44.53
C GLY A 209 15.59 33.85 43.76
N GLU A 210 15.39 34.30 42.53
CA GLU A 210 16.41 34.91 41.68
C GLU A 210 16.04 36.35 41.36
N LYS A 211 16.99 37.29 41.52
CA LYS A 211 16.76 38.73 41.32
C LYS A 211 16.96 39.12 39.85
N ASP A 212 16.11 38.64 38.96
CA ASP A 212 16.02 39.24 37.62
C ASP A 212 15.28 40.58 37.71
N ILE A 213 15.83 41.61 37.08
CA ILE A 213 15.56 43.03 37.42
C ILE A 213 14.41 43.61 36.56
N HIS A 214 13.80 42.81 35.67
CA HIS A 214 12.99 43.32 34.55
C HIS A 214 11.61 42.64 34.40
N SER A 215 10.88 42.52 35.52
CA SER A 215 9.52 41.96 35.69
C SER A 215 8.36 42.64 34.93
N GLN A 216 8.66 43.32 33.82
CA GLN A 216 7.71 44.00 32.94
C GLN A 216 7.75 43.45 31.52
N GLY A 217 8.95 43.22 30.96
CA GLY A 217 9.10 42.50 29.69
C GLY A 217 8.71 41.03 29.84
N GLU A 218 9.00 40.44 31.00
CA GLU A 218 8.58 39.08 31.38
C GLU A 218 7.06 38.86 31.31
N VAL A 219 6.24 39.89 31.59
CA VAL A 219 4.77 39.77 31.54
C VAL A 219 4.29 39.65 30.10
N ILE A 220 4.85 40.44 29.17
CA ILE A 220 4.59 40.28 27.73
C ILE A 220 5.09 38.91 27.27
N ALA A 221 6.34 38.57 27.56
CA ALA A 221 6.94 37.31 27.12
C ALA A 221 6.19 36.07 27.63
N CYS A 222 5.65 36.11 28.84
CA CYS A 222 4.79 35.05 29.38
C CYS A 222 3.43 34.97 28.67
N LEU A 223 2.80 36.10 28.35
CA LEU A 223 1.58 36.15 27.55
C LEU A 223 1.80 35.69 26.10
N GLU A 224 2.94 36.06 25.49
CA GLU A 224 3.36 35.62 24.16
C GLU A 224 3.63 34.12 24.12
N LYS A 225 4.37 33.57 25.12
CA LYS A 225 4.55 32.13 25.26
C LYS A 225 3.20 31.41 25.48
N GLY A 226 2.29 31.97 26.27
CA GLY A 226 0.93 31.43 26.43
C GLY A 226 0.13 31.41 25.12
N LEU A 227 0.22 32.47 24.31
CA LEU A 227 -0.43 32.57 23.00
C LEU A 227 0.18 31.62 21.96
N VAL A 228 1.47 31.32 22.08
CA VAL A 228 2.14 30.27 21.30
C VAL A 228 1.67 28.89 21.74
N SER A 229 1.68 28.57 23.04
CA SER A 229 1.23 27.26 23.55
C SER A 229 -0.24 26.96 23.25
N GLU A 230 -1.13 27.98 23.25
CA GLU A 230 -2.53 27.81 22.83
C GLU A 230 -2.67 27.27 21.39
N ALA A 231 -1.71 27.58 20.51
CA ALA A 231 -1.69 27.08 19.13
C ALA A 231 -1.05 25.70 18.98
N GLU A 232 -0.27 25.22 19.95
CA GLU A 232 0.55 24.00 19.85
C GLU A 232 0.00 22.80 20.64
N GLU A 233 -1.12 22.94 21.34
CA GLU A 233 -1.65 21.93 22.26
C GLU A 233 -3.14 21.59 22.08
N GLN A 234 -3.56 20.44 22.61
CA GLN A 234 -4.94 19.93 22.53
C GLN A 234 -5.84 20.51 23.65
N PRO A 235 -7.18 20.49 23.49
CA PRO A 235 -8.11 21.23 24.36
C PRO A 235 -8.04 20.80 25.83
N GLY A 236 -7.60 21.73 26.69
CA GLY A 236 -7.47 21.59 28.13
C GLY A 236 -6.69 22.74 28.78
N GLN A 237 -5.78 23.35 28.03
CA GLN A 237 -4.98 24.52 28.41
C GLN A 237 -5.83 25.80 28.56
N TYR A 238 -5.33 26.82 29.26
CA TYR A 238 -6.03 28.11 29.40
C TYR A 238 -6.01 28.92 28.09
N THR A 239 -7.18 29.13 27.48
CA THR A 239 -7.38 30.01 26.33
C THR A 239 -7.29 31.48 26.72
N ILE A 240 -6.41 32.25 26.07
CA ILE A 240 -6.30 33.70 26.27
C ILE A 240 -7.52 34.40 25.67
N LYS A 241 -8.04 35.43 26.32
CA LYS A 241 -9.15 36.23 25.76
C LYS A 241 -8.77 36.87 24.44
N GLU A 242 -9.68 36.79 23.47
CA GLU A 242 -9.55 37.38 22.12
C GLU A 242 -9.11 38.86 22.09
N ASP A 243 -9.53 39.68 23.05
CA ASP A 243 -9.12 41.09 23.11
C ASP A 243 -7.75 41.28 23.78
N CYS A 244 -7.30 40.33 24.61
CA CYS A 244 -5.92 40.24 25.04
C CYS A 244 -5.02 39.72 23.91
N LYS A 245 -5.40 38.67 23.16
CA LYS A 245 -4.65 38.17 21.99
C LYS A 245 -4.31 39.29 21.01
N LYS A 246 -5.33 40.06 20.58
CA LYS A 246 -5.15 41.23 19.70
C LYS A 246 -4.21 42.27 20.30
N SER A 247 -4.19 42.42 21.62
CA SER A 247 -3.30 43.35 22.31
C SER A 247 -1.85 42.85 22.34
N ILE A 248 -1.63 41.57 22.60
CA ILE A 248 -0.31 40.91 22.52
C ILE A 248 0.25 41.04 21.10
N MET A 249 -0.50 40.60 20.09
CA MET A 249 -0.10 40.70 18.68
C MET A 249 0.14 42.16 18.24
N ARG A 250 -0.54 43.13 18.85
CA ARG A 250 -0.34 44.56 18.58
C ARG A 250 0.92 45.13 19.25
N VAL A 251 1.26 44.69 20.46
CA VAL A 251 2.56 45.00 21.09
C VAL A 251 3.71 44.43 20.25
N ALA A 252 3.54 43.20 19.76
CA ALA A 252 4.50 42.56 18.86
C ALA A 252 4.61 43.30 17.51
N GLU A 253 3.51 43.72 16.88
CA GLU A 253 3.54 44.59 15.67
C GLU A 253 4.32 45.89 15.90
N LEU A 254 4.08 46.59 17.02
CA LEU A 254 4.69 47.90 17.26
C LEU A 254 6.17 47.85 17.68
N SER A 255 6.60 46.77 18.35
CA SER A 255 8.01 46.51 18.70
C SER A 255 8.86 45.97 17.54
N SER A 256 8.26 45.70 16.38
CA SER A 256 8.94 45.03 15.26
C SER A 256 9.90 45.90 14.44
N ASP A 257 9.83 47.24 14.57
CA ASP A 257 10.71 48.18 13.87
C ASP A 257 12.15 48.13 14.41
N ASP A 258 12.33 48.12 15.74
CA ASP A 258 13.64 48.12 16.39
C ASP A 258 13.64 47.16 17.59
N PHE A 259 14.66 46.29 17.67
CA PHE A 259 14.78 45.27 18.71
C PHE A 259 14.96 45.86 20.12
N HIS A 260 15.41 47.12 20.24
CA HIS A 260 15.44 47.86 21.51
C HIS A 260 14.04 48.08 22.12
N LEU A 261 12.97 48.02 21.31
CA LEU A 261 11.58 48.18 21.75
C LEU A 261 10.98 46.86 22.28
N ASP A 262 11.56 45.71 21.93
CA ASP A 262 11.25 44.42 22.55
C ASP A 262 12.21 44.20 23.71
N ARG A 263 11.87 44.76 24.87
CA ARG A 263 12.76 44.75 26.05
C ARG A 263 13.09 43.34 26.55
N HIS A 264 12.25 42.33 26.29
CA HIS A 264 12.57 40.94 26.65
C HIS A 264 13.63 40.36 25.69
N LEU A 265 13.38 40.45 24.37
CA LEU A 265 14.31 39.95 23.36
C LEU A 265 15.63 40.72 23.37
N TYR A 266 15.63 42.02 23.64
CA TYR A 266 16.83 42.83 23.82
C TYR A 266 17.76 42.22 24.88
N PHE A 267 17.29 41.98 26.10
CA PHE A 267 18.15 41.39 27.14
C PHE A 267 18.51 39.93 26.86
N ALA A 268 17.60 39.17 26.23
CA ALA A 268 17.88 37.79 25.86
C ALA A 268 18.98 37.65 24.78
N CYS A 269 19.08 38.62 23.86
CA CYS A 269 19.95 38.56 22.68
C CYS A 269 21.05 39.64 22.63
N ARG A 270 21.25 40.47 23.66
CA ARG A 270 22.20 41.60 23.63
C ARG A 270 23.63 41.18 23.30
N GLU A 271 24.10 40.09 23.90
CA GLU A 271 25.48 39.60 23.74
C GLU A 271 25.65 38.86 22.40
N ASP A 272 24.63 38.10 21.97
CA ASP A 272 24.56 37.50 20.65
C ASP A 272 24.53 38.57 19.53
N ARG A 273 23.84 39.70 19.76
CA ARG A 273 23.80 40.84 18.82
C ARG A 273 25.19 41.44 18.62
N GLU A 274 25.99 41.59 19.67
CA GLU A 274 27.38 42.03 19.52
C GLU A 274 28.25 40.96 18.85
N HIS A 275 28.01 39.67 19.09
CA HIS A 275 28.83 38.59 18.52
C HIS A 275 28.59 38.36 17.02
N PHE A 276 27.32 38.29 16.59
CA PHE A 276 26.94 37.98 15.20
C PHE A 276 26.60 39.23 14.37
N CYS A 277 26.09 40.29 15.00
CA CYS A 277 25.38 41.38 14.33
C CYS A 277 25.94 42.78 14.62
N GLU A 278 27.19 42.90 15.12
CA GLU A 278 27.87 44.15 15.51
C GLU A 278 27.65 45.31 14.50
N ASN A 279 27.84 45.02 13.21
CA ASN A 279 27.79 45.99 12.12
C ASN A 279 26.37 46.19 11.54
N THR A 280 25.35 45.52 12.10
CA THR A 280 23.95 45.65 11.67
C THR A 280 23.29 46.85 12.35
N PRO A 281 22.82 47.87 11.60
CA PRO A 281 22.14 49.01 12.19
C PRO A 281 20.76 48.64 12.72
N ALA A 282 20.36 49.28 13.82
CA ALA A 282 19.02 49.19 14.40
C ALA A 282 17.94 49.84 13.50
N GLY A 283 16.67 49.50 13.77
CA GLY A 283 15.53 49.94 12.98
C GLY A 283 15.23 49.09 11.73
N GLU A 284 14.03 49.26 11.18
CA GLU A 284 13.49 48.54 10.02
C GLU A 284 13.50 47.00 10.10
N GLY A 285 13.55 46.44 11.32
CA GLY A 285 13.58 45.00 11.57
C GLY A 285 14.93 44.30 11.33
N LYS A 286 15.98 45.04 10.95
CA LYS A 286 17.25 44.49 10.45
C LYS A 286 17.99 43.60 11.45
N VAL A 287 17.98 43.97 12.74
CA VAL A 287 18.64 43.19 13.79
C VAL A 287 17.94 41.85 14.02
N TYR A 288 16.60 41.81 14.04
CA TYR A 288 15.85 40.54 14.07
C TYR A 288 16.24 39.64 12.88
N LYS A 289 16.28 40.21 11.67
CA LYS A 289 16.66 39.48 10.45
C LYS A 289 18.08 38.90 10.50
N CYS A 290 19.03 39.64 11.08
CA CYS A 290 20.39 39.13 11.33
C CYS A 290 20.38 37.98 12.37
N LEU A 291 19.74 38.18 13.53
CA LEU A 291 19.69 37.18 14.60
C LEU A 291 18.98 35.88 14.17
N PHE A 292 17.90 35.96 13.36
CA PHE A 292 17.22 34.77 12.84
C PHE A 292 18.13 33.89 11.98
N ASN A 293 19.02 34.47 11.17
CA ASN A 293 19.96 33.70 10.33
C ASN A 293 21.01 32.94 11.17
N HIS A 294 21.35 33.45 12.35
CA HIS A 294 22.34 32.87 13.26
C HIS A 294 21.72 32.05 14.41
N LYS A 295 20.38 31.94 14.49
CA LYS A 295 19.64 31.24 15.56
C LYS A 295 20.18 29.84 15.89
N PHE A 296 20.60 29.09 14.87
CA PHE A 296 21.03 27.70 14.99
C PHE A 296 22.56 27.51 15.02
N GLU A 297 23.35 28.57 15.20
CA GLU A 297 24.80 28.45 15.42
C GLU A 297 25.10 28.03 16.87
N GLU A 298 26.21 27.31 17.08
CA GLU A 298 26.54 26.73 18.40
C GLU A 298 26.84 27.80 19.46
N SER A 299 27.41 28.94 19.08
CA SER A 299 27.74 30.05 20.00
C SER A 299 26.57 30.99 20.32
N MET A 300 25.38 30.77 19.75
CA MET A 300 24.16 31.54 20.05
C MET A 300 23.56 31.10 21.40
N SER A 301 23.20 32.04 22.27
CA SER A 301 22.69 31.74 23.61
C SER A 301 21.29 31.10 23.59
N ASP A 302 21.03 30.19 24.54
CA ASP A 302 19.72 29.53 24.63
C ASP A 302 18.59 30.50 25.03
N LYS A 303 18.91 31.52 25.84
CA LYS A 303 17.98 32.62 26.14
C LYS A 303 17.56 33.36 24.85
N CYS A 304 18.51 33.67 23.97
CA CYS A 304 18.20 34.29 22.68
C CYS A 304 17.45 33.33 21.74
N LYS A 305 17.85 32.06 21.65
CA LYS A 305 17.14 31.02 20.86
C LYS A 305 15.67 30.91 21.22
N ASP A 306 15.34 30.93 22.51
CA ASP A 306 13.96 30.91 23.03
C ASP A 306 13.16 32.16 22.65
N ALA A 307 13.76 33.35 22.83
CA ALA A 307 13.13 34.62 22.51
C ALA A 307 12.87 34.75 20.99
N LEU A 308 13.87 34.42 20.16
CA LEU A 308 13.75 34.38 18.70
C LEU A 308 12.70 33.35 18.26
N SER A 309 12.65 32.16 18.86
CA SER A 309 11.64 31.14 18.54
C SER A 309 10.22 31.63 18.84
N THR A 310 10.01 32.22 20.02
CA THR A 310 8.72 32.82 20.41
C THR A 310 8.32 33.89 19.39
N ARG A 311 9.25 34.79 19.04
CA ARG A 311 9.05 35.87 18.07
C ARG A 311 8.69 35.34 16.67
N GLN A 312 9.36 34.30 16.18
CA GLN A 312 9.06 33.69 14.87
C GLN A 312 7.67 33.04 14.82
N LYS A 313 7.25 32.37 15.89
CA LYS A 313 5.90 31.76 15.99
C LYS A 313 4.80 32.83 15.99
N LEU A 314 5.02 33.99 16.62
CA LEU A 314 4.10 35.14 16.51
C LEU A 314 4.00 35.66 15.06
N ILE A 315 5.12 35.77 14.33
CA ILE A 315 5.11 36.21 12.92
C ILE A 315 4.34 35.21 12.02
N ALA A 316 4.37 33.90 12.32
CA ALA A 316 3.54 32.92 11.63
C ALA A 316 2.03 33.15 11.85
N GLN A 317 1.63 33.52 13.07
CA GLN A 317 0.23 33.82 13.42
C GLN A 317 -0.28 35.13 12.79
N ASP A 318 0.50 36.22 12.79
CA ASP A 318 0.19 37.43 12.04
C ASP A 318 1.45 38.08 11.44
N TYR A 319 1.48 38.20 10.10
CA TYR A 319 2.67 38.70 9.39
C TYR A 319 3.07 40.13 9.80
N LYS A 320 2.17 40.92 10.39
CA LYS A 320 2.44 42.30 10.83
C LYS A 320 3.42 42.38 12.00
N VAL A 321 3.68 41.28 12.71
CA VAL A 321 4.75 41.18 13.73
C VAL A 321 6.15 41.31 13.11
N SER A 322 6.25 41.23 11.77
CA SER A 322 7.46 41.54 11.00
C SER A 322 7.34 42.89 10.28
N TYR A 323 8.07 43.90 10.76
CA TYR A 323 8.09 45.23 10.14
C TYR A 323 8.55 45.18 8.68
N SER A 324 9.62 44.45 8.39
CA SER A 324 10.25 44.41 7.06
C SER A 324 9.31 43.80 6.01
N LEU A 325 8.72 42.64 6.31
CA LEU A 325 7.72 41.97 5.47
C LEU A 325 6.46 42.83 5.31
N ALA A 326 5.92 43.35 6.42
CA ALA A 326 4.70 44.15 6.40
C ALA A 326 4.87 45.48 5.65
N LYS A 327 6.07 46.08 5.69
CA LYS A 327 6.44 47.28 4.92
C LYS A 327 6.60 46.97 3.43
N ALA A 328 7.42 45.97 3.10
CA ALA A 328 7.76 45.61 1.72
C ALA A 328 6.55 45.13 0.91
N CYS A 329 5.67 44.30 1.50
CA CYS A 329 4.52 43.73 0.79
C CYS A 329 3.25 44.61 0.82
N LYS A 330 3.21 45.68 1.64
CA LYS A 330 2.10 46.66 1.72
C LYS A 330 1.55 47.15 0.36
N PRO A 331 2.38 47.54 -0.64
CA PRO A 331 1.87 47.94 -1.96
C PRO A 331 1.25 46.78 -2.74
N ASP A 332 1.90 45.62 -2.79
CA ASP A 332 1.45 44.49 -3.61
C ASP A 332 0.19 43.83 -3.03
N LEU A 333 0.08 43.70 -1.70
CA LEU A 333 -1.13 43.22 -1.03
C LEU A 333 -2.36 44.06 -1.40
N ARG A 334 -2.21 45.39 -1.47
CA ARG A 334 -3.27 46.33 -1.88
C ARG A 334 -3.60 46.23 -3.38
N LYS A 335 -2.56 46.17 -4.21
CA LYS A 335 -2.63 46.06 -5.69
C LYS A 335 -3.33 44.78 -6.14
N TYR A 336 -3.05 43.65 -5.49
CA TYR A 336 -3.60 42.33 -5.82
C TYR A 336 -4.80 41.91 -4.96
N ARG A 337 -5.23 42.75 -4.01
CA ARG A 337 -6.37 42.54 -3.10
C ARG A 337 -6.24 41.29 -2.23
N CYS A 338 -5.05 41.02 -1.70
CA CYS A 338 -4.80 39.97 -0.69
C CYS A 338 -5.29 40.40 0.71
N ASN A 339 -6.56 40.83 0.81
CA ASN A 339 -7.23 41.20 2.05
C ASN A 339 -8.25 40.12 2.45
N MET A 340 -8.33 39.81 3.75
CA MET A 340 -9.13 38.71 4.30
C MET A 340 -10.66 38.88 4.17
N ASP A 341 -11.16 40.10 4.01
CA ASP A 341 -12.59 40.44 4.18
C ASP A 341 -13.58 39.75 3.22
N THR A 342 -13.11 39.06 2.16
CA THR A 342 -13.98 38.47 1.12
C THR A 342 -13.76 36.99 0.81
N ALA A 343 -12.83 36.29 1.48
CA ALA A 343 -12.37 34.96 1.02
C ALA A 343 -12.72 33.76 1.93
N MET A 344 -12.62 33.87 3.26
CA MET A 344 -12.92 32.75 4.18
C MET A 344 -13.57 33.23 5.49
N PRO A 345 -14.76 32.72 5.89
CA PRO A 345 -15.45 33.14 7.12
C PRO A 345 -14.81 32.71 8.45
N ARG A 346 -13.72 31.91 8.42
CA ARG A 346 -13.18 31.20 9.61
C ARG A 346 -11.82 31.66 10.12
N ALA A 347 -11.10 32.51 9.41
CA ALA A 347 -9.84 33.11 9.86
C ALA A 347 -10.00 34.64 9.90
N ARG A 348 -9.86 35.25 11.10
CA ARG A 348 -10.01 36.70 11.31
C ARG A 348 -8.69 37.44 11.51
N GLU A 349 -7.58 36.74 11.28
CA GLU A 349 -6.21 37.15 11.64
C GLU A 349 -5.32 37.03 10.42
N ALA A 350 -4.31 37.90 10.29
CA ALA A 350 -3.55 38.03 9.05
C ALA A 350 -2.38 37.03 8.98
N LYS A 351 -2.68 35.73 8.98
CA LYS A 351 -1.70 34.63 8.94
C LYS A 351 -0.66 34.81 7.83
N LEU A 352 0.59 34.48 8.15
CA LEU A 352 1.72 34.49 7.22
C LEU A 352 1.49 33.59 6.00
N SER A 353 0.94 32.39 6.23
CA SER A 353 0.64 31.42 5.17
C SER A 353 -0.27 31.99 4.09
N TYR A 354 -1.34 32.69 4.46
CA TYR A 354 -2.23 33.34 3.49
C TYR A 354 -1.52 34.44 2.69
N LEU A 355 -0.61 35.22 3.31
CA LEU A 355 0.18 36.22 2.58
C LEU A 355 1.08 35.55 1.53
N LEU A 356 1.81 34.50 1.92
CA LEU A 356 2.70 33.75 1.02
C LEU A 356 1.89 33.12 -0.13
N LEU A 357 0.83 32.40 0.19
CA LEU A 357 -0.03 31.72 -0.79
C LEU A 357 -0.74 32.70 -1.74
N CYS A 358 -1.24 33.84 -1.23
CA CYS A 358 -1.95 34.81 -2.06
C CYS A 358 -1.01 35.51 -3.04
N LEU A 359 0.19 35.92 -2.61
CA LEU A 359 1.15 36.58 -3.47
C LEU A 359 1.80 35.61 -4.47
N GLU A 360 2.10 34.37 -4.09
CA GLU A 360 2.60 33.35 -5.03
C GLU A 360 1.58 33.03 -6.12
N ALA A 361 0.29 32.96 -5.78
CA ALA A 361 -0.77 32.82 -6.76
C ALA A 361 -0.82 33.97 -7.78
N THR A 362 -0.21 35.14 -7.52
CA THR A 362 -0.01 36.21 -8.52
C THR A 362 1.25 36.01 -9.36
N VAL A 363 2.35 35.54 -8.74
CA VAL A 363 3.63 35.26 -9.41
C VAL A 363 3.49 34.11 -10.42
N HIS A 364 2.84 33.00 -10.04
CA HIS A 364 2.51 31.91 -10.96
C HIS A 364 1.63 32.35 -12.14
N ARG A 365 0.68 33.30 -11.92
CA ARG A 365 -0.13 33.94 -12.98
C ARG A 365 0.67 34.88 -13.90
N GLY A 366 1.98 35.02 -13.68
CA GLY A 366 2.87 35.88 -14.46
C GLY A 366 2.79 37.37 -14.11
N GLN A 367 2.24 37.71 -12.93
CA GLN A 367 2.17 39.08 -12.45
C GLN A 367 3.41 39.43 -11.59
N THR A 368 3.80 40.71 -11.57
CA THR A 368 5.02 41.17 -10.90
C THR A 368 4.75 41.71 -9.50
N VAL A 369 5.14 40.93 -8.49
CA VAL A 369 5.35 41.41 -7.11
C VAL A 369 6.66 42.22 -7.06
N SER A 370 6.80 43.16 -6.12
CA SER A 370 8.04 43.92 -5.92
C SER A 370 9.20 43.03 -5.44
N GLY A 371 10.42 43.34 -5.87
CA GLY A 371 11.61 42.58 -5.49
C GLY A 371 11.92 42.62 -3.99
N GLU A 372 11.56 43.70 -3.31
CA GLU A 372 11.66 43.83 -1.84
C GLU A 372 10.70 42.84 -1.15
N CYS A 373 9.43 42.79 -1.56
CA CYS A 373 8.47 41.83 -1.03
C CYS A 373 8.85 40.38 -1.35
N GLN A 374 9.30 40.08 -2.58
CA GLN A 374 9.78 38.73 -2.92
C GLN A 374 11.02 38.32 -2.09
N GLY A 375 11.93 39.26 -1.79
CA GLY A 375 13.07 39.01 -0.90
C GLY A 375 12.63 38.58 0.50
N GLU A 376 11.75 39.37 1.12
CA GLU A 376 11.19 39.02 2.43
C GLU A 376 10.40 37.70 2.39
N MET A 377 9.56 37.46 1.36
CA MET A 377 8.85 36.18 1.20
C MET A 377 9.80 34.98 1.17
N LEU A 378 10.93 35.06 0.44
CA LEU A 378 11.91 33.97 0.38
C LEU A 378 12.58 33.70 1.74
N ASP A 379 12.87 34.73 2.52
CA ASP A 379 13.49 34.56 3.83
C ASP A 379 12.51 33.94 4.85
N TYR A 380 11.23 34.31 4.84
CA TYR A 380 10.21 33.64 5.69
C TYR A 380 9.90 32.21 5.23
N ARG A 381 9.98 31.91 3.93
CA ARG A 381 9.88 30.53 3.43
C ARG A 381 11.04 29.65 3.89
N ARG A 382 12.27 30.17 3.83
CA ARG A 382 13.46 29.48 4.37
C ARG A 382 13.28 29.23 5.86
N MET A 383 12.84 30.23 6.61
CA MET A 383 12.59 30.13 8.05
C MET A 383 11.63 28.97 8.41
N LEU A 384 10.51 28.86 7.67
CA LEU A 384 9.52 27.77 7.81
C LEU A 384 10.07 26.38 7.40
N MET A 385 11.02 26.32 6.46
CA MET A 385 11.71 25.07 6.07
C MET A 385 12.90 24.72 6.98
N GLU A 386 13.48 25.68 7.71
CA GLU A 386 14.55 25.42 8.68
C GLU A 386 14.03 24.93 10.04
N ASP A 387 12.84 25.38 10.45
CA ASP A 387 12.27 25.15 11.78
C ASP A 387 10.79 24.70 11.71
N TYR A 388 10.56 23.40 11.93
CA TYR A 388 9.23 22.80 11.90
C TYR A 388 8.30 23.32 13.01
N SER A 389 8.85 23.90 14.10
CA SER A 389 8.06 24.41 15.22
C SER A 389 7.32 25.70 14.88
N LEU A 390 7.58 26.29 13.71
CA LEU A 390 6.89 27.47 13.19
C LEU A 390 5.58 27.13 12.44
N SER A 391 5.28 25.85 12.23
CA SER A 391 3.99 25.37 11.73
C SER A 391 3.24 24.61 12.84
N PRO A 392 2.26 25.24 13.52
CA PRO A 392 1.48 24.59 14.56
C PRO A 392 0.77 23.32 14.07
N GLU A 393 0.35 23.31 12.80
CA GLU A 393 -0.28 22.15 12.16
C GLU A 393 0.66 20.92 12.12
N ILE A 394 1.98 21.10 11.95
CA ILE A 394 2.98 20.02 12.08
C ILE A 394 3.16 19.62 13.55
N VAL A 395 3.31 20.58 14.46
CA VAL A 395 3.53 20.34 15.91
C VAL A 395 2.35 19.62 16.56
N LEU A 396 1.12 19.83 16.07
CA LEU A 396 -0.10 19.16 16.50
C LEU A 396 -0.28 17.79 15.86
N HIS A 397 -0.13 17.67 14.53
CA HIS A 397 -0.52 16.46 13.81
C HIS A 397 0.60 15.43 13.62
N CYS A 398 1.87 15.83 13.62
CA CYS A 398 3.01 14.95 13.34
C CYS A 398 3.76 14.49 14.61
N ARG A 399 3.24 14.77 15.80
CA ARG A 399 3.97 14.57 17.07
C ARG A 399 4.41 13.11 17.27
N GLY A 400 3.51 12.16 17.00
CA GLY A 400 3.81 10.73 17.13
C GLY A 400 4.92 10.27 16.19
N GLU A 401 4.91 10.72 14.94
CA GLU A 401 5.94 10.39 13.94
C GLU A 401 7.27 11.10 14.24
N ILE A 402 7.24 12.34 14.75
CA ILE A 402 8.45 13.05 15.21
C ILE A 402 9.11 12.27 16.35
N ASP A 403 8.35 11.95 17.41
CA ASP A 403 8.87 11.28 18.61
C ASP A 403 9.35 9.85 18.32
N THR A 404 8.68 9.12 17.43
CA THR A 404 9.00 7.71 17.15
C THR A 404 9.98 7.48 16.00
N HIS A 405 10.13 8.42 15.07
CA HIS A 405 10.96 8.23 13.85
C HIS A 405 11.98 9.34 13.58
N CYS A 406 11.84 10.53 14.17
CA CYS A 406 12.70 11.69 13.89
C CYS A 406 13.33 12.34 15.14
N SER A 407 13.24 11.67 16.30
CA SER A 407 13.81 12.12 17.59
C SER A 407 15.30 12.49 17.47
N GLY A 408 15.69 13.66 17.96
CA GLY A 408 17.06 14.18 17.87
C GLY A 408 17.37 14.97 16.59
N LEU A 409 16.45 15.02 15.62
CA LEU A 409 16.55 15.90 14.45
C LEU A 409 15.59 17.08 14.65
N HIS A 410 16.10 18.26 15.03
CA HIS A 410 15.24 19.41 15.39
C HIS A 410 15.52 20.72 14.63
N HIS A 411 16.62 20.84 13.87
CA HIS A 411 17.09 22.11 13.28
C HIS A 411 17.55 21.95 11.82
N LYS A 412 17.70 23.08 11.12
CA LYS A 412 18.11 23.16 9.70
C LYS A 412 17.28 22.24 8.78
N GLY A 413 15.97 22.16 9.01
CA GLY A 413 15.01 21.38 8.21
C GLY A 413 15.12 19.85 8.34
N ARG A 414 16.04 19.33 9.15
CA ARG A 414 16.30 17.87 9.25
C ARG A 414 15.08 17.08 9.72
N THR A 415 14.23 17.67 10.56
CA THR A 415 12.95 17.09 11.01
C THR A 415 11.96 16.94 9.87
N LEU A 416 11.81 17.98 9.04
CA LEU A 416 10.90 17.98 7.90
C LEU A 416 11.36 16.96 6.85
N HIS A 417 12.66 16.93 6.52
CA HIS A 417 13.23 15.90 5.65
C HIS A 417 13.05 14.48 6.18
N CYS A 418 13.13 14.29 7.50
CA CYS A 418 12.84 13.00 8.12
C CYS A 418 11.35 12.62 7.97
N LEU A 419 10.41 13.54 8.20
CA LEU A 419 8.98 13.29 7.99
C LEU A 419 8.65 13.02 6.50
N MET A 420 9.27 13.74 5.57
CA MET A 420 9.15 13.48 4.13
C MET A 420 9.68 12.08 3.77
N ARG A 421 10.80 11.65 4.36
CA ARG A 421 11.35 10.30 4.20
C ARG A 421 10.40 9.23 4.74
N VAL A 422 9.85 9.41 5.95
CA VAL A 422 8.86 8.51 6.54
C VAL A 422 7.62 8.39 5.65
N SER A 423 7.17 9.49 5.04
CA SER A 423 6.04 9.51 4.10
C SER A 423 6.32 8.68 2.84
N ARG A 424 7.55 8.73 2.33
CA ARG A 424 7.98 7.97 1.14
C ARG A 424 8.20 6.49 1.46
N ASP A 425 9.01 6.19 2.47
CA ASP A 425 9.62 4.86 2.68
C ASP A 425 8.72 3.87 3.43
N LYS A 426 7.59 4.32 4.00
CA LYS A 426 6.67 3.45 4.75
C LYS A 426 5.21 3.53 4.31
N GLY A 427 4.73 4.67 3.84
CA GLY A 427 3.28 4.95 3.73
C GLY A 427 2.53 4.93 5.08
N ILE A 428 3.24 4.80 6.20
CA ILE A 428 2.72 4.83 7.57
C ILE A 428 2.97 6.24 8.12
N LEU A 429 1.99 7.11 7.90
CA LEU A 429 1.94 8.47 8.41
C LEU A 429 0.46 8.82 8.56
N GLU A 430 0.03 9.39 9.68
CA GLU A 430 -1.38 9.72 9.83
C GLU A 430 -1.82 10.74 8.78
N GLY A 431 -3.00 10.55 8.20
CA GLY A 431 -3.51 11.41 7.12
C GLY A 431 -3.62 12.90 7.51
N HIS A 432 -3.66 13.19 8.81
CA HIS A 432 -3.57 14.55 9.34
C HIS A 432 -2.15 15.12 9.25
N CYS A 433 -1.10 14.39 9.64
CA CYS A 433 0.28 14.83 9.46
C CYS A 433 0.66 14.91 7.98
N GLN A 434 0.27 13.92 7.16
CA GLN A 434 0.54 13.95 5.72
C GLN A 434 -0.07 15.20 5.05
N LYS A 435 -1.30 15.58 5.45
CA LYS A 435 -1.95 16.82 4.98
C LYS A 435 -1.22 18.07 5.48
N ALA A 436 -0.83 18.13 6.76
CA ALA A 436 -0.05 19.25 7.31
C ALA A 436 1.29 19.44 6.59
N LEU A 437 2.00 18.34 6.30
CA LEU A 437 3.26 18.34 5.56
C LEU A 437 3.08 18.81 4.10
N GLN A 438 2.02 18.36 3.41
CA GLN A 438 1.71 18.88 2.07
C GLN A 438 1.36 20.37 2.09
N THR A 439 0.61 20.84 3.09
CA THR A 439 0.31 22.27 3.26
C THR A 439 1.57 23.09 3.48
N LEU A 440 2.47 22.66 4.38
CA LEU A 440 3.74 23.37 4.62
C LEU A 440 4.59 23.46 3.34
N ILE A 441 4.70 22.38 2.56
CA ILE A 441 5.44 22.37 1.29
C ILE A 441 4.79 23.33 0.26
N GLN A 442 3.47 23.50 0.25
CA GLN A 442 2.79 24.46 -0.64
C GLN A 442 2.98 25.91 -0.19
N GLU A 443 3.07 26.17 1.12
CA GLU A 443 3.35 27.51 1.66
C GLU A 443 4.80 27.94 1.41
N THR A 444 5.74 27.00 1.56
CA THR A 444 7.17 27.26 1.42
C THR A 444 7.68 27.20 -0.01
N ASP A 445 7.04 26.44 -0.91
CA ASP A 445 7.40 26.27 -2.33
C ASP A 445 8.93 26.06 -2.58
N PRO A 446 9.55 25.04 -1.97
CA PRO A 446 10.96 24.72 -2.20
C PRO A 446 11.21 24.18 -3.64
N GLY A 447 10.16 23.86 -4.39
CA GLY A 447 10.24 23.47 -5.81
C GLY A 447 10.54 24.65 -6.75
N ALA A 448 10.12 25.87 -6.39
CA ALA A 448 10.46 27.07 -7.15
C ALA A 448 11.90 27.57 -6.93
N ASP A 449 12.43 27.43 -5.72
CA ASP A 449 13.76 27.94 -5.35
C ASP A 449 14.43 27.08 -4.28
N TYR A 450 15.45 26.30 -4.69
CA TYR A 450 16.21 25.41 -3.79
C TYR A 450 16.87 26.15 -2.60
N ARG A 451 17.06 27.48 -2.68
CA ARG A 451 17.66 28.32 -1.62
C ARG A 451 16.75 28.50 -0.41
N ILE A 452 15.53 27.96 -0.47
CA ILE A 452 14.56 27.85 0.62
C ILE A 452 14.87 26.63 1.51
N ASP A 453 15.37 25.54 0.93
CA ASP A 453 15.77 24.34 1.66
C ASP A 453 17.26 24.41 2.03
N ARG A 454 17.54 24.78 3.29
CA ARG A 454 18.93 24.87 3.78
C ARG A 454 19.66 23.52 3.76
N ALA A 455 18.97 22.40 3.98
CA ALA A 455 19.61 21.09 3.97
C ALA A 455 20.01 20.67 2.55
N LEU A 456 19.17 20.95 1.55
CA LEU A 456 19.52 20.76 0.14
C LEU A 456 20.61 21.74 -0.31
N ASN A 457 20.55 23.00 0.10
CA ASN A 457 21.56 24.01 -0.23
C ASN A 457 22.95 23.67 0.38
N GLU A 458 23.01 23.26 1.65
CA GLU A 458 24.23 22.77 2.30
C GLU A 458 24.76 21.48 1.62
N ALA A 459 23.88 20.58 1.16
CA ALA A 459 24.28 19.36 0.45
C ALA A 459 24.76 19.60 -1.00
N CYS A 460 24.18 20.56 -1.71
CA CYS A 460 24.47 20.86 -3.11
C CYS A 460 25.60 21.88 -3.31
N GLU A 461 26.11 22.53 -2.26
CA GLU A 461 27.07 23.63 -2.37
C GLU A 461 28.29 23.31 -3.25
N SER A 462 28.90 22.13 -3.07
CA SER A 462 30.06 21.70 -3.87
C SER A 462 29.75 21.52 -5.37
N VAL A 463 28.54 21.06 -5.70
CA VAL A 463 28.03 20.91 -7.06
C VAL A 463 27.71 22.28 -7.66
N ILE A 464 27.05 23.16 -6.90
CA ILE A 464 26.68 24.51 -7.33
C ILE A 464 27.92 25.33 -7.70
N GLN A 465 28.95 25.31 -6.84
CA GLN A 465 30.20 26.04 -7.07
C GLN A 465 30.98 25.55 -8.30
N THR A 466 30.83 24.27 -8.67
CA THR A 466 31.63 23.63 -9.74
C THR A 466 30.89 23.56 -11.09
N ALA A 467 29.61 23.18 -11.10
CA ALA A 467 28.84 22.89 -12.31
C ALA A 467 27.85 24.01 -12.71
N CYS A 468 27.22 24.68 -11.74
CA CYS A 468 26.03 25.51 -12.00
C CYS A 468 26.32 26.93 -12.53
N LYS A 469 27.53 27.23 -13.01
CA LYS A 469 27.92 28.58 -13.49
C LYS A 469 27.02 29.17 -14.60
N HIS A 470 26.32 28.32 -15.37
CA HIS A 470 25.42 28.75 -16.46
C HIS A 470 24.10 27.95 -16.56
N ILE A 471 23.66 27.28 -15.48
CA ILE A 471 22.45 26.44 -15.49
C ILE A 471 21.30 27.14 -14.75
N ARG A 472 20.08 26.93 -15.23
CA ARG A 472 18.83 27.54 -14.73
C ARG A 472 17.88 26.43 -14.27
N ASN A 473 17.29 26.59 -13.08
CA ASN A 473 16.28 25.76 -12.41
C ASN A 473 16.06 24.34 -12.99
N GLY A 474 16.78 23.37 -12.44
CA GLY A 474 16.64 21.94 -12.73
C GLY A 474 17.84 21.18 -12.17
N ASP A 475 17.55 20.16 -11.35
CA ASP A 475 18.46 19.20 -10.73
C ASP A 475 19.51 19.74 -9.71
N PRO A 476 19.90 18.95 -8.69
CA PRO A 476 19.20 17.80 -8.12
C PRO A 476 18.25 18.24 -6.99
N ILE A 477 17.04 17.69 -6.95
CA ILE A 477 16.13 17.82 -5.80
C ILE A 477 16.29 16.58 -4.91
N LEU A 478 16.21 16.71 -3.59
CA LEU A 478 16.27 15.55 -2.70
C LEU A 478 15.10 14.59 -3.02
N LEU A 479 15.37 13.27 -3.06
CA LEU A 479 14.37 12.24 -3.41
C LEU A 479 13.11 12.30 -2.51
N GLU A 480 13.25 12.82 -1.30
CA GLU A 480 12.18 13.12 -0.34
C GLU A 480 11.25 14.24 -0.82
N LEU A 481 11.77 15.33 -1.41
CA LEU A 481 10.98 16.44 -1.95
C LEU A 481 10.36 16.10 -3.32
N GLN A 482 11.11 15.38 -4.16
CA GLN A 482 10.65 14.92 -5.48
C GLN A 482 9.37 14.07 -5.38
N TYR A 483 9.19 13.32 -4.28
CA TYR A 483 7.97 12.58 -3.96
C TYR A 483 6.73 13.48 -3.82
N PHE A 484 6.84 14.66 -3.20
CA PHE A 484 5.72 15.60 -3.07
C PHE A 484 5.48 16.39 -4.36
N ILE A 485 6.55 16.89 -4.99
CA ILE A 485 6.49 17.67 -6.24
C ILE A 485 5.90 16.83 -7.40
N SER A 486 6.22 15.54 -7.47
CA SER A 486 5.60 14.63 -8.45
C SER A 486 4.14 14.28 -8.12
N ARG A 487 3.67 14.42 -6.88
CA ARG A 487 2.31 14.06 -6.47
C ARG A 487 1.32 15.23 -6.52
N ASP A 488 1.76 16.48 -6.36
CA ASP A 488 0.93 17.66 -6.61
C ASP A 488 1.50 18.55 -7.73
N TRP A 489 0.79 18.61 -8.86
CA TRP A 489 1.13 19.43 -10.03
C TRP A 489 1.21 20.93 -9.75
N LYS A 490 0.69 21.41 -8.60
CA LYS A 490 0.85 22.80 -8.14
C LYS A 490 2.28 23.12 -7.69
N LEU A 491 3.07 22.10 -7.33
CA LEU A 491 4.41 22.21 -6.76
C LEU A 491 5.54 22.08 -7.80
N ASP A 492 5.24 21.76 -9.06
CA ASP A 492 6.18 21.99 -10.17
C ASP A 492 5.85 23.35 -10.83
N PRO A 493 6.72 24.36 -10.70
CA PRO A 493 6.43 25.73 -11.16
C PRO A 493 6.32 25.85 -12.68
N ILE A 494 6.98 24.95 -13.43
CA ILE A 494 7.02 24.99 -14.90
C ILE A 494 5.75 24.34 -15.45
N LEU A 495 5.42 23.14 -14.96
CA LEU A 495 4.18 22.43 -15.23
C LEU A 495 2.96 23.28 -14.88
N TYR A 496 2.91 23.86 -13.67
CA TYR A 496 1.78 24.69 -13.28
C TYR A 496 1.63 25.89 -14.24
N LYS A 497 2.72 26.64 -14.47
CA LYS A 497 2.71 27.83 -15.34
C LYS A 497 2.39 27.53 -16.80
N LYS A 498 2.75 26.36 -17.33
CA LYS A 498 2.41 25.96 -18.70
C LYS A 498 1.01 25.35 -18.82
N CYS A 499 0.54 24.63 -17.81
CA CYS A 499 -0.71 23.87 -17.88
C CYS A 499 -1.92 24.50 -17.18
N GLN A 500 -1.78 25.52 -16.33
CA GLN A 500 -2.89 26.09 -15.54
C GLN A 500 -4.16 26.41 -16.37
N ASN A 501 -3.99 27.06 -17.52
CA ASN A 501 -5.09 27.45 -18.40
C ASN A 501 -5.74 26.24 -19.13
N ASP A 502 -4.98 25.17 -19.35
CA ASP A 502 -5.49 23.92 -19.90
C ASP A 502 -6.20 23.11 -18.82
N ALA A 503 -5.65 23.02 -17.60
CA ALA A 503 -6.26 22.36 -16.46
C ALA A 503 -7.60 23.01 -16.06
N ALA A 504 -7.68 24.35 -16.08
CA ALA A 504 -8.94 25.07 -15.85
C ALA A 504 -9.98 24.79 -16.95
N ARG A 505 -9.57 24.77 -18.23
CA ARG A 505 -10.46 24.55 -19.39
C ARG A 505 -10.96 23.10 -19.50
N ILE A 506 -10.10 22.12 -19.21
CA ILE A 506 -10.28 20.70 -19.56
C ILE A 506 -10.52 19.83 -18.31
N CYS A 507 -9.86 20.15 -17.21
CA CYS A 507 -9.92 19.38 -15.95
C CYS A 507 -10.75 20.08 -14.86
N HIS A 508 -11.40 21.20 -15.20
CA HIS A 508 -12.28 21.99 -14.34
C HIS A 508 -11.65 22.40 -12.99
N THR A 509 -10.35 22.72 -12.99
CA THR A 509 -9.62 23.14 -11.77
C THR A 509 -9.71 24.64 -11.51
N HIS A 510 -10.19 25.04 -10.34
CA HIS A 510 -10.35 26.45 -9.96
C HIS A 510 -9.06 27.08 -9.38
N GLY A 511 -8.01 27.19 -10.22
CA GLY A 511 -6.79 27.91 -9.88
C GLY A 511 -5.85 27.19 -8.91
N TRP A 512 -5.04 27.95 -8.17
CA TRP A 512 -3.95 27.44 -7.31
C TRP A 512 -4.38 27.27 -5.85
N ASN A 513 -5.15 28.24 -5.32
CA ASN A 513 -5.48 28.32 -3.89
C ASN A 513 -6.78 27.59 -3.49
N GLU A 514 -7.61 27.16 -4.45
CA GLU A 514 -8.82 26.40 -4.13
C GLU A 514 -8.52 24.89 -4.22
N THR A 515 -8.60 24.21 -3.09
CA THR A 515 -8.64 22.74 -3.03
C THR A 515 -10.09 22.28 -3.15
N SER A 516 -10.43 21.61 -4.25
CA SER A 516 -11.60 20.73 -4.23
C SER A 516 -11.26 19.52 -3.36
N GLU A 517 -11.87 19.41 -2.17
CA GLU A 517 -11.63 18.31 -1.21
C GLU A 517 -12.03 16.91 -1.74
N PHE A 518 -12.47 16.84 -3.00
CA PHE A 518 -13.00 15.65 -3.69
C PHE A 518 -12.09 15.09 -4.78
N MET A 519 -10.90 15.67 -5.03
CA MET A 519 -9.99 15.22 -6.09
C MET A 519 -8.66 14.68 -5.52
N PRO A 520 -8.28 13.42 -5.79
CA PRO A 520 -7.03 12.84 -5.28
C PRO A 520 -5.75 13.55 -5.76
N PRO A 521 -4.64 13.46 -5.00
CA PRO A 521 -3.31 13.82 -5.49
C PRO A 521 -3.01 13.18 -6.86
N GLY A 522 -2.29 13.89 -7.72
CA GLY A 522 -1.99 13.46 -9.09
C GLY A 522 -3.15 13.48 -10.08
N ALA A 523 -4.42 13.52 -9.66
CA ALA A 523 -5.58 13.38 -10.56
C ALA A 523 -5.65 14.45 -11.67
N VAL A 524 -5.24 15.69 -11.40
CA VAL A 524 -5.14 16.75 -12.42
C VAL A 524 -4.05 16.44 -13.44
N PHE A 525 -2.89 15.93 -13.00
CA PHE A 525 -1.83 15.47 -13.90
C PHE A 525 -2.33 14.32 -14.78
N SER A 526 -3.04 13.34 -14.20
CA SER A 526 -3.68 12.24 -14.94
C SER A 526 -4.76 12.72 -15.92
N CYS A 527 -5.47 13.81 -15.62
CA CYS A 527 -6.42 14.44 -16.54
C CYS A 527 -5.71 15.14 -17.70
N LEU A 528 -4.73 16.02 -17.42
CA LEU A 528 -3.89 16.65 -18.45
C LEU A 528 -3.25 15.59 -19.35
N TYR A 529 -2.69 14.54 -18.73
CA TYR A 529 -2.09 13.40 -19.41
C TYR A 529 -3.05 12.74 -20.42
N ARG A 530 -4.28 12.41 -20.03
CA ARG A 530 -5.31 11.84 -20.94
C ARG A 530 -5.60 12.74 -22.16
N HIS A 531 -5.36 14.04 -22.05
CA HIS A 531 -5.53 15.01 -23.15
C HIS A 531 -4.24 15.31 -23.94
N THR A 532 -3.07 14.78 -23.55
CA THR A 532 -1.84 14.84 -24.39
C THR A 532 -1.89 13.91 -25.61
N TYR A 533 -2.54 12.73 -25.49
CA TYR A 533 -2.53 11.66 -26.51
C TYR A 533 -3.90 11.37 -27.16
N ARG A 534 -4.93 12.20 -26.93
CA ARG A 534 -6.26 12.01 -27.52
C ARG A 534 -6.21 12.07 -29.05
N THR A 535 -6.64 11.00 -29.71
CA THR A 535 -6.76 10.94 -31.18
C THR A 535 -8.08 11.54 -31.64
N GLU A 536 -8.09 12.17 -32.82
CA GLU A 536 -9.25 12.92 -33.35
C GLU A 536 -10.54 12.08 -33.45
N MET A 537 -10.39 10.77 -33.67
CA MET A 537 -11.51 9.82 -33.75
C MET A 537 -12.31 9.71 -32.43
N GLN A 538 -11.71 9.99 -31.28
CA GLN A 538 -12.39 10.00 -29.98
C GLN A 538 -13.10 11.33 -29.66
N GLY A 539 -13.18 12.27 -30.61
CA GLY A 539 -14.02 13.47 -30.50
C GLY A 539 -15.46 13.30 -31.03
N ARG A 540 -15.75 12.24 -31.82
CA ARG A 540 -16.93 12.17 -32.71
C ARG A 540 -18.14 11.35 -32.20
N ARG A 541 -18.36 11.27 -30.89
CA ARG A 541 -19.61 10.70 -30.31
C ARG A 541 -20.05 11.47 -29.07
N GLY A 542 -20.95 12.44 -29.22
CA GLY A 542 -21.51 13.22 -28.11
C GLY A 542 -22.24 14.50 -28.52
N SER A 543 -23.47 14.38 -29.00
CA SER A 543 -24.58 15.37 -28.98
C SER A 543 -24.33 16.88 -29.24
N SER A 544 -24.99 17.36 -30.30
CA SER A 544 -25.62 18.69 -30.43
C SER A 544 -24.74 19.93 -30.65
N GLU A 545 -25.38 20.95 -31.25
CA GLU A 545 -24.77 22.20 -31.71
C GLU A 545 -24.57 23.21 -30.56
N THR A 546 -23.32 23.50 -30.19
CA THR A 546 -22.87 24.83 -29.77
C THR A 546 -21.34 24.87 -29.67
N SER A 547 -20.72 25.84 -30.37
CA SER A 547 -19.31 26.28 -30.23
C SER A 547 -18.22 25.22 -30.09
N GLU A 548 -17.47 24.95 -31.17
CA GLU A 548 -16.24 24.15 -31.11
C GLU A 548 -15.18 24.76 -30.19
N VAL A 549 -15.03 24.20 -28.98
CA VAL A 549 -13.88 24.45 -28.10
C VAL A 549 -12.91 23.28 -28.22
N SER A 550 -11.67 23.55 -28.61
CA SER A 550 -10.65 22.51 -28.77
C SER A 550 -10.23 21.92 -27.42
N LEU A 551 -10.68 20.70 -27.17
CA LEU A 551 -10.40 19.88 -25.97
C LEU A 551 -8.97 19.29 -25.94
N ASN A 552 -8.05 19.86 -26.72
CA ASN A 552 -6.63 19.49 -26.75
C ASN A 552 -5.82 20.46 -25.87
N LEU A 553 -4.70 20.00 -25.34
CA LEU A 553 -3.74 20.86 -24.64
C LEU A 553 -3.03 21.83 -25.58
N SER A 554 -2.52 22.92 -25.02
CA SER A 554 -1.50 23.76 -25.65
C SER A 554 -0.22 22.97 -25.92
N ARG A 555 0.57 23.43 -26.90
CA ARG A 555 1.87 22.81 -27.23
C ARG A 555 2.81 22.83 -26.02
N ASP A 556 2.87 23.97 -25.33
CA ASP A 556 3.68 24.17 -24.14
C ASP A 556 3.31 23.20 -23.01
N CYS A 557 2.02 23.11 -22.63
CA CYS A 557 1.59 22.15 -21.61
C CYS A 557 1.85 20.70 -22.03
N LYS A 558 1.67 20.36 -23.31
CA LYS A 558 1.94 19.00 -23.81
C LYS A 558 3.42 18.63 -23.68
N THR A 559 4.34 19.50 -24.09
CA THR A 559 5.79 19.30 -23.90
C THR A 559 6.13 19.13 -22.42
N GLU A 560 5.50 19.93 -21.56
CA GLU A 560 5.79 19.97 -20.14
C GLU A 560 5.31 18.71 -19.40
N VAL A 561 4.09 18.23 -19.69
CA VAL A 561 3.61 16.92 -19.20
C VAL A 561 4.54 15.80 -19.70
N GLN A 562 5.09 15.90 -20.92
CA GLN A 562 6.05 14.93 -21.45
C GLN A 562 7.41 14.97 -20.74
N ARG A 563 7.93 16.15 -20.32
CA ARG A 563 9.13 16.24 -19.46
C ARG A 563 8.92 15.47 -18.15
N ILE A 564 7.80 15.73 -17.48
CA ILE A 564 7.48 15.17 -16.17
C ILE A 564 7.33 13.64 -16.22
N LEU A 565 6.71 13.11 -17.28
CA LEU A 565 6.64 11.66 -17.53
C LEU A 565 8.02 11.02 -17.74
N HIS A 566 8.92 11.73 -18.41
CA HIS A 566 10.27 11.25 -18.64
C HIS A 566 11.07 11.18 -17.34
N GLN A 567 11.05 12.25 -16.53
CA GLN A 567 11.74 12.30 -15.23
C GLN A 567 11.23 11.24 -14.25
N ARG A 568 9.91 11.10 -14.04
CA ARG A 568 9.36 10.10 -13.09
C ARG A 568 9.82 8.66 -13.38
N ALA A 569 9.94 8.31 -14.66
CA ALA A 569 10.38 6.98 -15.07
C ALA A 569 11.91 6.80 -14.96
N LEU A 570 12.70 7.89 -15.04
CA LEU A 570 14.11 7.86 -14.64
C LEU A 570 14.23 7.69 -13.12
N ASP A 571 13.41 8.38 -12.33
CA ASP A 571 13.42 8.32 -10.85
C ASP A 571 13.15 6.90 -10.31
N VAL A 572 12.22 6.14 -10.91
CA VAL A 572 11.94 4.73 -10.53
C VAL A 572 12.80 3.69 -11.29
N LYS A 573 13.75 4.12 -12.13
CA LYS A 573 14.58 3.24 -12.99
C LYS A 573 13.77 2.32 -13.91
N LEU A 574 12.67 2.83 -14.47
CA LEU A 574 11.82 2.09 -15.41
C LEU A 574 12.61 1.73 -16.67
N ASP A 575 12.45 0.51 -17.19
CA ASP A 575 13.08 0.10 -18.44
C ASP A 575 12.71 1.06 -19.60
N PRO A 576 13.65 1.50 -20.45
CA PRO A 576 13.36 2.48 -21.52
C PRO A 576 12.34 2.03 -22.57
N GLU A 577 12.24 0.74 -22.93
CA GLU A 577 11.19 0.26 -23.85
C GLU A 577 9.82 0.28 -23.16
N LEU A 578 9.77 -0.19 -21.91
CA LEU A 578 8.56 -0.19 -21.11
C LEU A 578 8.08 1.23 -20.82
N GLN A 579 8.99 2.14 -20.48
CA GLN A 579 8.73 3.59 -20.43
C GLN A 579 8.14 4.07 -21.76
N GLN A 580 8.82 3.85 -22.88
CA GLN A 580 8.38 4.40 -24.17
C GLN A 580 6.99 3.92 -24.59
N ARG A 581 6.64 2.65 -24.30
CA ARG A 581 5.42 2.02 -24.83
C ARG A 581 4.27 1.86 -23.82
N CYS A 582 4.53 1.92 -22.50
CA CYS A 582 3.52 1.67 -21.45
C CYS A 582 3.04 2.87 -20.63
N MET A 583 3.55 4.11 -20.79
CA MET A 583 3.07 5.26 -19.98
C MET A 583 1.54 5.40 -19.93
N THR A 584 0.85 5.07 -21.04
CA THR A 584 -0.62 5.18 -21.17
C THR A 584 -1.36 4.25 -20.24
N ASP A 585 -0.86 3.03 -20.06
CA ASP A 585 -1.48 2.02 -19.22
C ASP A 585 -0.99 2.11 -17.77
N LEU A 586 0.28 2.48 -17.55
CA LEU A 586 0.80 2.82 -16.21
C LEU A 586 -0.02 3.96 -15.57
N GLY A 587 -0.23 5.06 -16.28
CA GLY A 587 -1.04 6.20 -15.81
C GLY A 587 -2.56 5.95 -15.76
N LYS A 588 -3.02 4.74 -16.09
CA LYS A 588 -4.43 4.31 -16.12
C LYS A 588 -4.73 3.23 -15.08
N TRP A 589 -3.81 2.30 -14.88
CA TRP A 589 -3.97 1.11 -14.03
C TRP A 589 -3.05 1.10 -12.80
N CYS A 590 -1.87 1.72 -12.89
CA CYS A 590 -0.76 1.52 -11.94
C CYS A 590 -0.32 2.80 -11.21
N SER A 591 -1.15 3.85 -11.19
CA SER A 591 -0.79 5.17 -10.64
C SER A 591 -0.47 5.21 -9.14
N GLU A 592 -0.80 4.16 -8.40
CA GLU A 592 -0.54 4.01 -6.95
C GLU A 592 0.64 3.07 -6.65
N LYS A 593 1.24 2.47 -7.69
CA LYS A 593 2.31 1.48 -7.61
C LYS A 593 3.60 2.10 -8.15
N THR A 594 4.42 2.64 -7.24
CA THR A 594 5.60 3.47 -7.56
C THR A 594 6.86 3.06 -6.78
N GLU A 595 7.01 1.76 -6.52
CA GLU A 595 8.24 1.16 -5.98
C GLU A 595 8.80 0.23 -7.06
N ALA A 596 10.10 0.37 -7.36
CA ALA A 596 10.75 -0.31 -8.49
C ALA A 596 10.43 -1.82 -8.56
N GLY A 597 9.67 -2.19 -9.60
CA GLY A 597 9.21 -3.55 -9.89
C GLY A 597 7.70 -3.71 -9.76
N GLN A 598 7.04 -2.96 -8.87
CA GLN A 598 5.59 -2.99 -8.72
C GLN A 598 4.85 -2.41 -9.95
N GLU A 599 5.52 -1.57 -10.75
CA GLU A 599 5.00 -1.10 -12.03
C GLU A 599 4.80 -2.25 -13.03
N LEU A 600 5.75 -3.19 -13.07
CA LEU A 600 5.72 -4.34 -13.98
C LEU A 600 4.74 -5.41 -13.50
N GLU A 601 4.75 -5.75 -12.20
CA GLU A 601 3.74 -6.64 -11.58
C GLU A 601 2.31 -6.15 -11.90
N CYS A 602 2.06 -4.85 -11.76
CA CYS A 602 0.77 -4.24 -12.06
C CYS A 602 0.40 -4.33 -13.56
N LEU A 603 1.35 -4.11 -14.47
CA LEU A 603 1.12 -4.27 -15.91
C LEU A 603 0.87 -5.74 -16.30
N GLN A 604 1.59 -6.69 -15.70
CA GLN A 604 1.39 -8.13 -15.92
C GLN A 604 0.01 -8.59 -15.42
N TYR A 605 -0.42 -8.10 -14.26
CA TYR A 605 -1.77 -8.33 -13.75
C TYR A 605 -2.82 -7.81 -14.74
N HIS A 606 -2.66 -6.58 -15.23
CA HIS A 606 -3.55 -5.94 -16.21
C HIS A 606 -3.27 -6.27 -17.69
N LEU A 607 -2.47 -7.29 -18.02
CA LEU A 607 -2.02 -7.59 -19.40
C LEU A 607 -3.16 -7.65 -20.44
N ASP A 608 -4.33 -8.19 -20.07
CA ASP A 608 -5.50 -8.27 -20.95
C ASP A 608 -6.14 -6.90 -21.27
N ASP A 609 -5.88 -5.89 -20.44
CA ASP A 609 -6.43 -4.53 -20.48
C ASP A 609 -5.50 -3.48 -21.10
N LEU A 610 -4.23 -3.85 -21.37
CA LEU A 610 -3.20 -2.97 -21.92
C LEU A 610 -3.40 -2.68 -23.42
N VAL A 611 -2.96 -1.52 -23.89
CA VAL A 611 -2.83 -1.22 -25.33
C VAL A 611 -1.80 -2.17 -25.95
N SER A 612 -2.02 -2.59 -27.21
CA SER A 612 -1.17 -3.57 -27.94
C SER A 612 0.33 -3.33 -27.76
N ASN A 613 0.78 -2.10 -28.00
CA ASN A 613 2.20 -1.75 -28.02
C ASN A 613 2.86 -1.88 -26.64
N CYS A 614 2.09 -1.71 -25.56
CA CYS A 614 2.52 -1.97 -24.19
C CYS A 614 2.47 -3.47 -23.88
N ARG A 615 1.36 -4.13 -24.23
CA ARG A 615 1.13 -5.58 -24.06
C ARG A 615 2.22 -6.42 -24.71
N ASP A 616 2.72 -5.99 -25.88
CA ASP A 616 3.79 -6.67 -26.59
C ASP A 616 5.15 -6.50 -25.87
N VAL A 617 5.44 -5.33 -25.28
CA VAL A 617 6.67 -5.13 -24.47
C VAL A 617 6.62 -5.85 -23.14
N VAL A 618 5.55 -5.66 -22.36
CA VAL A 618 5.32 -6.37 -21.08
C VAL A 618 5.33 -7.87 -21.32
N GLY A 619 4.70 -8.34 -22.40
CA GLY A 619 4.71 -9.74 -22.79
C GLY A 619 6.11 -10.26 -23.17
N ASN A 620 6.92 -9.47 -23.88
CA ASN A 620 8.29 -9.87 -24.20
C ASN A 620 9.19 -9.89 -22.96
N LEU A 621 9.02 -8.94 -22.02
CA LEU A 621 9.77 -8.91 -20.76
C LEU A 621 9.38 -10.08 -19.85
N THR A 622 8.08 -10.38 -19.74
CA THR A 622 7.56 -11.58 -19.04
C THR A 622 8.03 -12.88 -19.72
N GLU A 623 8.20 -12.89 -21.04
CA GLU A 623 8.77 -14.02 -21.78
C GLU A 623 10.27 -14.22 -21.46
N LEU A 624 11.03 -13.15 -21.19
CA LEU A 624 12.42 -13.19 -20.73
C LEU A 624 12.56 -13.60 -19.26
N GLU A 625 11.72 -13.09 -18.35
CA GLU A 625 11.64 -13.55 -16.94
C GLU A 625 11.32 -15.04 -16.81
N SER A 626 10.66 -15.62 -17.83
CA SER A 626 10.39 -17.06 -17.87
C SER A 626 11.54 -17.90 -18.43
N GLU A 627 12.52 -17.26 -19.08
CA GLU A 627 13.78 -17.86 -19.57
C GLU A 627 14.86 -17.78 -18.49
N ASP A 628 15.03 -16.60 -17.88
CA ASP A 628 15.91 -16.35 -16.73
C ASP A 628 15.12 -15.68 -15.59
N ILE A 629 14.83 -16.45 -14.54
CA ILE A 629 14.09 -15.98 -13.37
C ILE A 629 14.96 -15.16 -12.39
N GLN A 630 16.28 -15.06 -12.62
CA GLN A 630 17.17 -14.18 -11.83
C GLN A 630 16.91 -12.69 -12.07
N ILE A 631 16.20 -12.36 -13.16
CA ILE A 631 15.68 -11.01 -13.43
C ILE A 631 14.73 -10.55 -12.30
N GLU A 632 13.93 -11.46 -11.73
CA GLU A 632 12.96 -11.16 -10.66
C GLU A 632 13.59 -11.29 -9.26
N ALA A 633 14.42 -10.30 -8.93
CA ALA A 633 15.26 -10.29 -7.74
C ALA A 633 14.50 -10.33 -6.39
N LEU A 634 13.22 -9.91 -6.33
CA LEU A 634 12.42 -10.02 -5.09
C LEU A 634 11.99 -11.47 -4.87
N LEU A 635 11.60 -12.18 -5.93
CA LEU A 635 11.24 -13.59 -5.86
C LEU A 635 12.45 -14.45 -5.44
N ILE A 636 13.61 -14.31 -6.12
CA ILE A 636 14.83 -15.05 -5.78
C ILE A 636 15.18 -14.86 -4.30
N ARG A 637 15.21 -13.61 -3.82
CA ARG A 637 15.50 -13.29 -2.42
C ARG A 637 14.49 -13.87 -1.43
N ALA A 638 13.22 -14.03 -1.83
CA ALA A 638 12.22 -14.72 -1.02
C ALA A 638 12.41 -16.25 -1.06
N CYS A 639 12.87 -16.80 -2.18
CA CYS A 639 12.96 -18.23 -2.45
C CYS A 639 14.29 -18.88 -2.04
N GLU A 640 15.31 -18.08 -1.72
CA GLU A 640 16.67 -18.50 -1.31
C GLU A 640 16.74 -19.80 -0.45
N PRO A 641 15.93 -20.01 0.61
CA PRO A 641 16.01 -21.22 1.42
C PRO A 641 15.63 -22.50 0.67
N VAL A 642 14.71 -22.41 -0.30
CA VAL A 642 14.30 -23.51 -1.19
C VAL A 642 15.34 -23.72 -2.28
N ILE A 643 15.89 -22.63 -2.83
CA ILE A 643 16.93 -22.68 -3.86
C ILE A 643 18.14 -23.46 -3.31
N GLN A 644 18.68 -23.06 -2.16
CA GLN A 644 19.80 -23.75 -1.52
C GLN A 644 19.47 -25.21 -1.16
N SER A 645 18.27 -25.48 -0.63
CA SER A 645 17.91 -26.83 -0.13
C SER A 645 17.55 -27.84 -1.22
N TYR A 646 17.00 -27.38 -2.36
CA TYR A 646 16.37 -28.26 -3.36
C TYR A 646 16.76 -27.98 -4.82
N CYS A 647 17.29 -26.80 -5.14
CA CYS A 647 17.56 -26.38 -6.52
C CYS A 647 19.02 -25.91 -6.75
N HIS A 648 19.95 -26.18 -5.82
CA HIS A 648 21.35 -25.74 -5.91
C HIS A 648 22.04 -26.25 -7.20
N GLU A 649 21.83 -27.52 -7.56
CA GLU A 649 22.33 -28.10 -8.83
C GLU A 649 21.83 -27.35 -10.08
N VAL A 650 20.72 -26.61 -9.99
CA VAL A 650 20.17 -25.79 -11.09
C VAL A 650 20.73 -24.38 -11.03
N ALA A 651 20.78 -23.77 -9.85
CA ALA A 651 21.25 -22.40 -9.65
C ALA A 651 22.75 -22.22 -9.95
N ASP A 652 23.60 -23.19 -9.58
CA ASP A 652 25.05 -23.10 -9.77
C ASP A 652 25.49 -23.15 -11.24
N ASN A 653 24.65 -23.65 -12.15
CA ASN A 653 25.03 -23.98 -13.53
C ASN A 653 25.01 -22.80 -14.53
N GLN A 654 24.58 -21.60 -14.12
CA GLN A 654 24.64 -20.32 -14.88
C GLN A 654 24.02 -20.29 -16.29
N ILE A 655 23.33 -21.36 -16.72
CA ILE A 655 22.58 -21.46 -17.98
C ILE A 655 21.15 -21.85 -17.62
N ASP A 656 20.44 -20.96 -16.91
CA ASP A 656 19.03 -21.19 -16.63
C ASP A 656 18.23 -21.02 -17.92
N THR A 657 17.35 -21.99 -18.20
CA THR A 657 16.45 -21.97 -19.36
C THR A 657 15.01 -22.22 -18.90
N GLY A 658 14.63 -21.54 -17.81
CA GLY A 658 13.41 -21.78 -17.03
C GLY A 658 13.46 -23.03 -16.14
N ASP A 659 14.64 -23.60 -15.89
CA ASP A 659 14.85 -24.79 -15.05
C ASP A 659 14.70 -24.48 -13.56
N LEU A 660 15.21 -23.32 -13.11
CA LEU A 660 15.12 -22.94 -11.69
C LEU A 660 13.65 -22.74 -11.29
N MET A 661 12.84 -22.16 -12.18
CA MET A 661 11.43 -21.94 -11.91
C MET A 661 10.61 -23.23 -11.94
N GLU A 662 10.93 -24.19 -12.82
CA GLU A 662 10.36 -25.55 -12.76
C GLU A 662 10.71 -26.23 -11.42
N CYS A 663 11.95 -26.07 -10.93
CA CYS A 663 12.36 -26.59 -9.63
C CYS A 663 11.64 -25.91 -8.44
N LEU A 664 11.43 -24.59 -8.48
CA LEU A 664 10.67 -23.86 -7.47
C LEU A 664 9.20 -24.27 -7.43
N VAL A 665 8.55 -24.44 -8.60
CA VAL A 665 7.19 -24.96 -8.70
C VAL A 665 7.10 -26.39 -8.17
N ALA A 666 8.02 -27.27 -8.55
CA ALA A 666 8.07 -28.65 -8.06
C ALA A 666 8.27 -28.76 -6.54
N ASN A 667 8.86 -27.74 -5.90
CA ASN A 667 9.12 -27.66 -4.45
C ASN A 667 8.26 -26.61 -3.70
N LYS A 668 7.24 -26.04 -4.35
CA LYS A 668 6.23 -25.09 -3.81
C LYS A 668 5.53 -25.54 -2.51
N ASN A 669 5.66 -26.82 -2.16
CA ASN A 669 4.97 -27.47 -1.04
C ASN A 669 5.92 -28.14 -0.03
N GLN A 670 7.21 -27.78 -0.02
CA GLN A 670 8.17 -28.15 1.03
C GLN A 670 8.02 -27.25 2.27
N LYS A 671 8.75 -27.50 3.37
CA LYS A 671 8.64 -26.71 4.62
C LYS A 671 9.46 -25.42 4.58
N GLU A 672 10.51 -25.45 3.79
CA GLU A 672 11.52 -24.42 3.56
C GLU A 672 10.94 -23.30 2.67
N MET A 673 9.83 -23.61 1.99
CA MET A 673 9.01 -22.70 1.20
C MET A 673 8.22 -21.76 2.12
N ASN A 674 8.77 -20.58 2.38
CA ASN A 674 8.09 -19.55 3.16
C ASN A 674 6.93 -18.92 2.37
N GLU A 675 6.01 -18.26 3.09
CA GLU A 675 4.79 -17.67 2.53
C GLU A 675 5.06 -16.66 1.40
N LYS A 676 6.16 -15.89 1.45
CA LYS A 676 6.48 -14.91 0.41
C LYS A 676 6.88 -15.58 -0.91
N CYS A 677 7.76 -16.58 -0.87
CA CYS A 677 8.10 -17.35 -2.06
C CYS A 677 6.90 -18.17 -2.55
N ALA A 678 6.10 -18.78 -1.66
CA ALA A 678 4.90 -19.51 -2.04
C ALA A 678 3.88 -18.63 -2.79
N VAL A 679 3.67 -17.40 -2.32
CA VAL A 679 2.83 -16.39 -3.00
C VAL A 679 3.44 -15.95 -4.32
N GLY A 680 4.75 -15.64 -4.37
CA GLY A 680 5.43 -15.21 -5.60
C GLY A 680 5.46 -16.27 -6.70
N VAL A 681 5.83 -17.52 -6.37
CA VAL A 681 5.77 -18.66 -7.31
C VAL A 681 4.34 -18.89 -7.81
N THR A 682 3.34 -18.77 -6.93
CA THR A 682 1.92 -18.83 -7.34
C THR A 682 1.56 -17.68 -8.28
N HIS A 683 1.98 -16.45 -7.97
CA HIS A 683 1.70 -15.27 -8.81
C HIS A 683 2.26 -15.46 -10.21
N PHE A 684 3.50 -15.92 -10.33
CA PHE A 684 4.10 -16.22 -11.63
C PHE A 684 3.34 -17.32 -12.39
N GLN A 685 2.96 -18.43 -11.73
CA GLN A 685 2.11 -19.46 -12.36
C GLN A 685 0.75 -18.90 -12.86
N LEU A 686 0.18 -17.90 -12.16
CA LEU A 686 -1.04 -17.22 -12.62
C LEU A 686 -0.78 -16.33 -13.85
N ILE A 687 0.36 -15.64 -13.92
CA ILE A 687 0.79 -14.89 -15.12
C ILE A 687 0.97 -15.85 -16.30
N GLN A 688 1.65 -17.00 -16.09
CA GLN A 688 1.92 -17.98 -17.15
C GLN A 688 0.66 -18.46 -17.87
N MET A 689 -0.52 -18.41 -17.24
CA MET A 689 -1.78 -18.76 -17.90
C MET A 689 -2.14 -17.83 -19.07
N LYS A 690 -1.72 -16.55 -19.04
CA LYS A 690 -2.22 -15.50 -19.94
C LYS A 690 -1.67 -15.58 -21.36
N ASP A 691 -0.43 -16.02 -21.54
CA ASP A 691 0.16 -16.31 -22.85
C ASP A 691 1.09 -17.52 -22.72
N PHE A 692 0.97 -18.50 -23.63
CA PHE A 692 1.78 -19.72 -23.59
C PHE A 692 3.30 -19.47 -23.71
N ARG A 693 3.69 -18.28 -24.18
CA ARG A 693 5.09 -17.86 -24.29
C ARG A 693 5.76 -17.59 -22.96
N PHE A 694 5.01 -17.19 -21.92
CA PHE A 694 5.51 -16.88 -20.57
C PHE A 694 5.91 -18.13 -19.77
N SER A 695 5.90 -19.29 -20.41
CA SER A 695 6.35 -20.55 -19.83
C SER A 695 7.39 -21.12 -20.79
N TYR A 696 8.65 -20.73 -20.60
CA TYR A 696 9.72 -20.97 -21.57
C TYR A 696 9.86 -22.44 -21.97
N LYS A 697 9.82 -23.36 -21.00
CA LYS A 697 9.83 -24.82 -21.25
C LYS A 697 8.69 -25.24 -22.18
N PHE A 698 7.46 -24.77 -21.92
CA PHE A 698 6.29 -25.07 -22.75
C PHE A 698 6.40 -24.46 -24.15
N LYS A 699 6.79 -23.18 -24.25
CA LYS A 699 7.13 -22.49 -25.51
C LYS A 699 8.13 -23.31 -26.33
N MET A 700 9.26 -23.69 -25.75
CA MET A 700 10.33 -24.41 -26.46
C MET A 700 9.98 -25.87 -26.79
N ALA A 701 9.10 -26.50 -26.01
CA ALA A 701 8.61 -27.85 -26.30
C ALA A 701 7.47 -27.90 -27.34
N CYS A 702 6.60 -26.88 -27.39
CA CYS A 702 5.32 -26.94 -28.11
C CYS A 702 5.11 -25.87 -29.22
N LYS A 703 5.91 -24.80 -29.34
CA LYS A 703 5.65 -23.67 -30.27
C LYS A 703 5.30 -24.09 -31.71
N GLU A 704 5.99 -25.09 -32.27
CA GLU A 704 5.69 -25.61 -33.62
C GLU A 704 4.33 -26.32 -33.69
N ASP A 705 3.99 -27.14 -32.69
CA ASP A 705 2.69 -27.82 -32.58
C ASP A 705 1.55 -26.80 -32.40
N VAL A 706 1.75 -25.76 -31.58
CA VAL A 706 0.77 -24.68 -31.35
C VAL A 706 0.45 -23.94 -32.64
N LEU A 707 1.48 -23.46 -33.35
CA LEU A 707 1.31 -22.72 -34.62
C LEU A 707 0.64 -23.56 -35.73
N LYS A 708 0.78 -24.89 -35.67
CA LYS A 708 0.24 -25.84 -36.64
C LYS A 708 -1.17 -26.34 -36.32
N LEU A 709 -1.53 -26.46 -35.03
CA LEU A 709 -2.74 -27.16 -34.57
C LEU A 709 -3.73 -26.26 -33.82
N CYS A 710 -3.28 -25.15 -33.24
CA CYS A 710 -4.06 -24.27 -32.36
C CYS A 710 -4.04 -22.80 -32.84
N PRO A 711 -4.46 -22.51 -34.08
CA PRO A 711 -4.36 -21.18 -34.67
C PRO A 711 -5.18 -20.13 -33.90
N ASN A 712 -4.63 -18.92 -33.78
CA ASN A 712 -5.21 -17.77 -33.06
C ASN A 712 -5.40 -17.94 -31.54
N ILE A 713 -4.94 -19.03 -30.94
CA ILE A 713 -4.97 -19.23 -29.48
C ILE A 713 -3.65 -18.71 -28.86
N LYS A 714 -3.75 -17.85 -27.84
CA LYS A 714 -2.58 -17.33 -27.09
C LYS A 714 -2.49 -17.83 -25.64
N LYS A 715 -3.61 -17.92 -24.91
CA LYS A 715 -3.60 -18.30 -23.49
C LYS A 715 -3.05 -19.72 -23.29
N LYS A 716 -2.16 -19.92 -22.32
CA LYS A 716 -1.55 -21.23 -22.02
C LYS A 716 -2.61 -22.30 -21.75
N VAL A 717 -3.63 -21.96 -20.96
CA VAL A 717 -4.78 -22.84 -20.65
C VAL A 717 -5.51 -23.31 -21.92
N ASP A 718 -5.88 -22.37 -22.80
CA ASP A 718 -6.60 -22.70 -24.04
C ASP A 718 -5.73 -23.52 -25.01
N VAL A 719 -4.42 -23.26 -25.05
CA VAL A 719 -3.44 -24.03 -25.83
C VAL A 719 -3.29 -25.45 -25.28
N VAL A 720 -3.19 -25.62 -23.95
CA VAL A 720 -3.14 -26.92 -23.29
C VAL A 720 -4.39 -27.73 -23.62
N ILE A 721 -5.59 -27.15 -23.47
CA ILE A 721 -6.88 -27.79 -23.80
C ILE A 721 -6.96 -28.19 -25.28
N CYS A 722 -6.46 -27.34 -26.19
CA CYS A 722 -6.42 -27.60 -27.63
C CYS A 722 -5.48 -28.78 -27.99
N LEU A 723 -4.27 -28.77 -27.44
CA LEU A 723 -3.27 -29.81 -27.68
C LEU A 723 -3.67 -31.14 -27.02
N SER A 724 -4.16 -31.14 -25.76
CA SER A 724 -4.54 -32.39 -25.09
C SER A 724 -5.84 -32.98 -25.63
N THR A 725 -6.79 -32.15 -26.08
CA THR A 725 -7.92 -32.60 -26.90
C THR A 725 -7.44 -33.25 -28.20
N THR A 726 -6.40 -32.70 -28.84
CA THR A 726 -5.81 -33.28 -30.06
C THR A 726 -5.15 -34.64 -29.78
N VAL A 727 -4.32 -34.73 -28.75
CA VAL A 727 -3.68 -35.96 -28.27
C VAL A 727 -4.72 -37.03 -27.90
N ARG A 728 -5.77 -36.65 -27.14
CA ARG A 728 -6.87 -37.55 -26.76
C ARG A 728 -7.60 -38.07 -27.99
N ASN A 729 -7.94 -37.20 -28.93
CA ASN A 729 -8.69 -37.59 -30.12
C ASN A 729 -7.85 -38.52 -31.04
N ASP A 730 -6.56 -38.25 -31.22
CA ASP A 730 -5.65 -39.14 -31.95
C ASP A 730 -5.45 -40.47 -31.20
N THR A 731 -5.46 -40.45 -29.86
CA THR A 731 -5.36 -41.66 -29.00
C THR A 731 -6.63 -42.53 -29.02
N LEU A 732 -7.78 -41.95 -29.36
CA LEU A 732 -9.07 -42.65 -29.48
C LEU A 732 -9.36 -43.12 -30.93
N GLN A 733 -8.58 -42.68 -31.91
CA GLN A 733 -8.68 -43.10 -33.31
C GLN A 733 -7.63 -44.20 -33.58
N GLU A 734 -8.03 -45.45 -33.39
CA GLU A 734 -7.17 -46.63 -33.60
C GLU A 734 -6.54 -46.61 -35.01
N GLY A 735 -5.20 -46.67 -35.07
CA GLY A 735 -4.43 -46.62 -36.31
C GLY A 735 -3.93 -45.24 -36.76
N ARG A 736 -4.21 -44.15 -36.02
CA ARG A 736 -3.74 -42.79 -36.36
C ARG A 736 -2.41 -42.44 -35.66
N GLU A 737 -1.46 -41.87 -36.41
CA GLU A 737 -0.27 -41.26 -35.83
C GLU A 737 -0.60 -39.99 -35.02
N GLN A 738 0.11 -39.80 -33.91
CA GLN A 738 -0.07 -38.69 -32.98
C GLN A 738 0.47 -37.39 -33.57
N ARG A 739 -0.42 -36.43 -33.86
CA ARG A 739 -0.06 -35.20 -34.59
C ARG A 739 0.80 -34.20 -33.81
N VAL A 740 0.74 -34.24 -32.48
CA VAL A 740 1.57 -33.43 -31.58
C VAL A 740 2.93 -34.09 -31.40
N SER A 741 4.03 -33.34 -31.37
CA SER A 741 5.39 -33.89 -31.21
C SER A 741 5.58 -34.68 -29.90
N MET A 742 6.60 -35.56 -29.86
CA MET A 742 6.97 -36.27 -28.62
C MET A 742 7.56 -35.35 -27.55
N LYS A 743 8.15 -34.20 -27.93
CA LYS A 743 8.65 -33.20 -26.99
C LYS A 743 7.46 -32.49 -26.32
N CYS A 744 6.56 -31.93 -27.12
CA CYS A 744 5.37 -31.26 -26.61
C CYS A 744 4.49 -32.20 -25.77
N ARG A 745 4.26 -33.45 -26.20
CA ARG A 745 3.49 -34.45 -25.42
C ARG A 745 4.08 -34.84 -24.07
N LYS A 746 5.36 -34.53 -23.80
CA LYS A 746 5.96 -34.65 -22.46
C LYS A 746 5.65 -33.41 -21.63
N GLN A 747 6.00 -32.23 -22.14
CA GLN A 747 5.80 -30.98 -21.39
C GLN A 747 4.31 -30.70 -21.11
N LEU A 748 3.43 -30.97 -22.08
CA LEU A 748 1.97 -30.86 -21.94
C LEU A 748 1.42 -31.64 -20.73
N ARG A 749 1.99 -32.81 -20.39
CA ARG A 749 1.61 -33.55 -19.17
C ARG A 749 2.03 -32.83 -17.89
N VAL A 750 3.17 -32.15 -17.90
CA VAL A 750 3.62 -31.33 -16.77
C VAL A 750 2.63 -30.18 -16.57
N GLU A 751 2.26 -29.48 -17.64
CA GLU A 751 1.27 -28.39 -17.57
C GLU A 751 -0.11 -28.87 -17.09
N GLU A 752 -0.64 -29.98 -17.64
CA GLU A 752 -1.94 -30.53 -17.22
C GLU A 752 -1.94 -30.99 -15.75
N LEU A 753 -0.80 -31.50 -15.26
CA LEU A 753 -0.63 -31.90 -13.86
C LEU A 753 -0.43 -30.71 -12.91
N GLU A 754 0.28 -29.67 -13.33
CA GLU A 754 0.43 -28.43 -12.55
C GLU A 754 -0.89 -27.65 -12.46
N MET A 755 -1.67 -27.60 -13.54
CA MET A 755 -3.00 -26.98 -13.54
C MET A 755 -3.96 -27.67 -12.55
N SER A 756 -3.77 -28.96 -12.23
CA SER A 756 -4.55 -29.66 -11.21
C SER A 756 -4.00 -29.53 -9.78
N GLU A 757 -2.90 -28.78 -9.56
CA GLU A 757 -2.36 -28.47 -8.23
C GLU A 757 -3.20 -27.43 -7.47
N ASP A 758 -3.75 -26.44 -8.18
CA ASP A 758 -4.54 -25.36 -7.63
C ASP A 758 -5.70 -25.02 -8.58
N ILE A 759 -6.93 -25.02 -8.08
CA ILE A 759 -8.12 -24.66 -8.85
C ILE A 759 -8.02 -23.29 -9.55
N ARG A 760 -7.22 -22.36 -9.01
CA ARG A 760 -6.97 -21.04 -9.62
C ARG A 760 -6.21 -21.14 -10.95
N LEU A 761 -5.53 -22.26 -11.22
CA LEU A 761 -4.86 -22.56 -12.49
C LEU A 761 -5.79 -23.17 -13.55
N GLU A 762 -7.05 -23.44 -13.20
CA GLU A 762 -8.14 -23.77 -14.14
C GLU A 762 -9.27 -22.72 -14.03
N PRO A 763 -9.14 -21.53 -14.65
CA PRO A 763 -10.08 -20.41 -14.47
C PRO A 763 -11.54 -20.79 -14.75
N ASP A 764 -11.74 -21.68 -15.74
CA ASP A 764 -13.03 -22.19 -16.18
C ASP A 764 -13.73 -23.08 -15.12
N LEU A 765 -12.96 -23.76 -14.26
CA LEU A 765 -13.47 -24.50 -13.09
C LEU A 765 -13.61 -23.56 -11.89
N TYR A 766 -12.63 -22.67 -11.66
CA TYR A 766 -12.62 -21.74 -10.53
C TYR A 766 -13.85 -20.83 -10.53
N GLU A 767 -14.14 -20.10 -11.62
CA GLU A 767 -15.31 -19.22 -11.67
C GLU A 767 -16.63 -20.01 -11.60
N SER A 768 -16.70 -21.20 -12.22
CA SER A 768 -17.86 -22.11 -12.12
C SER A 768 -18.15 -22.56 -10.68
N CYS A 769 -17.13 -22.71 -9.85
CA CYS A 769 -17.22 -23.17 -8.46
C CYS A 769 -17.05 -22.06 -7.41
N ARG A 770 -16.86 -20.80 -7.81
CA ARG A 770 -16.46 -19.69 -6.92
C ARG A 770 -17.43 -19.42 -5.78
N GLN A 771 -18.72 -19.69 -5.98
CA GLN A 771 -19.73 -19.63 -4.93
C GLN A 771 -19.65 -20.84 -3.99
N ASP A 772 -19.55 -22.05 -4.53
CA ASP A 772 -19.46 -23.30 -3.76
C ASP A 772 -18.20 -23.36 -2.88
N ILE A 773 -17.07 -22.86 -3.38
CA ILE A 773 -15.82 -22.73 -2.60
C ILE A 773 -16.06 -21.87 -1.35
N LYS A 774 -16.76 -20.73 -1.49
CA LYS A 774 -17.10 -19.84 -0.37
C LYS A 774 -18.12 -20.44 0.59
N GLN A 775 -19.03 -21.30 0.12
CA GLN A 775 -20.10 -21.89 0.95
C GLN A 775 -19.70 -23.20 1.64
N HIS A 776 -18.77 -23.97 1.07
CA HIS A 776 -18.46 -25.33 1.51
C HIS A 776 -16.96 -25.59 1.79
N CYS A 777 -16.06 -24.76 1.27
CA CYS A 777 -14.60 -24.95 1.35
C CYS A 777 -13.84 -23.72 1.87
N GLN A 778 -14.52 -22.79 2.56
CA GLN A 778 -13.94 -21.50 3.00
C GLN A 778 -12.65 -21.62 3.82
N ASN A 779 -12.52 -22.67 4.63
CA ASN A 779 -11.38 -22.92 5.53
C ASN A 779 -10.32 -23.85 4.90
N VAL A 780 -10.35 -24.06 3.59
CA VAL A 780 -9.41 -24.93 2.87
C VAL A 780 -8.35 -24.08 2.17
N VAL A 781 -7.09 -24.43 2.35
CA VAL A 781 -5.94 -23.70 1.76
C VAL A 781 -5.86 -24.00 0.26
N PHE A 782 -5.47 -23.01 -0.55
CA PHE A 782 -5.20 -23.21 -1.97
C PHE A 782 -3.90 -24.02 -2.20
N GLY A 783 -3.74 -24.56 -3.41
CA GLY A 783 -2.68 -25.52 -3.72
C GLY A 783 -2.92 -26.93 -3.16
N ASN A 784 -1.96 -27.82 -3.40
CA ASN A 784 -1.97 -29.25 -3.03
C ASN A 784 -3.24 -30.03 -3.43
N ALA A 785 -3.97 -29.55 -4.44
CA ALA A 785 -5.32 -29.95 -4.86
C ALA A 785 -6.38 -29.93 -3.72
N GLN A 786 -6.16 -29.22 -2.60
CA GLN A 786 -7.04 -29.33 -1.43
C GLN A 786 -8.46 -28.81 -1.68
N VAL A 787 -8.60 -27.65 -2.32
CA VAL A 787 -9.91 -27.07 -2.69
C VAL A 787 -10.64 -27.98 -3.67
N ILE A 788 -9.92 -28.55 -4.64
CA ILE A 788 -10.45 -29.52 -5.62
C ILE A 788 -10.98 -30.77 -4.89
N GLU A 789 -10.21 -31.33 -3.95
CA GLU A 789 -10.65 -32.48 -3.15
C GLU A 789 -11.85 -32.16 -2.24
N CYS A 790 -11.93 -30.95 -1.68
CA CYS A 790 -13.08 -30.49 -0.89
C CYS A 790 -14.37 -30.39 -1.73
N LEU A 791 -14.28 -29.89 -2.98
CA LEU A 791 -15.40 -29.85 -3.91
C LEU A 791 -15.85 -31.26 -4.31
N LYS A 792 -14.89 -32.16 -4.62
CA LYS A 792 -15.17 -33.58 -4.91
C LYS A 792 -15.87 -34.31 -3.74
N GLU A 793 -15.53 -33.97 -2.49
CA GLU A 793 -16.18 -34.52 -1.29
C GLU A 793 -17.58 -33.94 -1.06
N ASN A 794 -17.78 -32.64 -1.31
CA ASN A 794 -19.06 -31.95 -1.13
C ASN A 794 -20.01 -32.07 -2.34
N LYS A 795 -19.70 -32.88 -3.35
CA LYS A 795 -20.37 -32.86 -4.67
C LYS A 795 -21.91 -32.80 -4.64
N LYS A 796 -22.56 -33.56 -3.75
CA LYS A 796 -24.04 -33.55 -3.54
C LYS A 796 -24.65 -32.22 -3.06
N ARG A 797 -23.84 -31.20 -2.75
CA ARG A 797 -24.25 -29.87 -2.29
C ARG A 797 -23.90 -28.74 -3.25
N LEU A 798 -23.08 -29.02 -4.27
CA LEU A 798 -22.60 -28.01 -5.21
C LEU A 798 -23.74 -27.45 -6.08
N THR A 799 -23.57 -26.23 -6.59
CA THR A 799 -24.37 -25.74 -7.72
C THR A 799 -24.25 -26.67 -8.93
N GLN A 800 -25.30 -26.74 -9.77
CA GLN A 800 -25.32 -27.60 -10.96
C GLN A 800 -24.11 -27.36 -11.88
N HIS A 801 -23.68 -26.12 -12.05
CA HIS A 801 -22.57 -25.79 -12.94
C HIS A 801 -21.21 -26.23 -12.38
N CYS A 802 -20.95 -25.98 -11.10
CA CYS A 802 -19.77 -26.51 -10.43
C CYS A 802 -19.76 -28.04 -10.42
N HIS A 803 -20.91 -28.68 -10.13
CA HIS A 803 -21.06 -30.13 -10.15
C HIS A 803 -20.70 -30.74 -11.52
N GLN A 804 -21.21 -30.19 -12.62
CA GLN A 804 -20.87 -30.61 -13.99
C GLN A 804 -19.36 -30.52 -14.27
N LYS A 805 -18.73 -29.42 -13.87
CA LYS A 805 -17.29 -29.18 -14.08
C LYS A 805 -16.43 -30.13 -13.24
N VAL A 806 -16.73 -30.28 -11.94
CA VAL A 806 -16.03 -31.22 -11.04
C VAL A 806 -16.21 -32.67 -11.49
N PHE A 807 -17.39 -33.07 -11.96
CA PHE A 807 -17.63 -34.40 -12.51
C PHE A 807 -16.80 -34.66 -13.78
N LYS A 808 -16.65 -33.66 -14.65
CA LYS A 808 -15.84 -33.76 -15.87
C LYS A 808 -14.32 -33.78 -15.60
N LEU A 809 -13.87 -33.08 -14.56
CA LEU A 809 -12.51 -33.25 -14.03
C LEU A 809 -12.32 -34.70 -13.54
N GLN A 810 -13.24 -35.24 -12.75
CA GLN A 810 -13.20 -36.64 -12.31
C GLN A 810 -13.25 -37.65 -13.46
N GLU A 811 -14.02 -37.40 -14.53
CA GLU A 811 -14.01 -38.23 -15.75
C GLU A 811 -12.62 -38.23 -16.40
N THR A 812 -11.93 -37.10 -16.39
CA THR A 812 -10.58 -36.93 -16.97
C THR A 812 -9.51 -37.62 -16.11
N GLU A 813 -9.50 -37.38 -14.80
CA GLU A 813 -8.61 -38.06 -13.82
C GLU A 813 -8.76 -39.59 -13.83
N MET A 814 -9.99 -40.10 -14.04
CA MET A 814 -10.23 -41.54 -14.12
C MET A 814 -9.81 -42.14 -15.46
N MET A 815 -9.78 -41.35 -16.54
CA MET A 815 -9.30 -41.76 -17.87
C MET A 815 -7.77 -41.76 -17.96
N ASP A 816 -7.10 -40.80 -17.32
CA ASP A 816 -5.64 -40.76 -17.18
C ASP A 816 -5.22 -40.41 -15.74
N PRO A 817 -4.93 -41.42 -14.89
CA PRO A 817 -4.53 -41.23 -13.49
C PRO A 817 -3.23 -40.45 -13.25
N GLU A 818 -2.43 -40.17 -14.29
CA GLU A 818 -1.27 -39.27 -14.17
C GLU A 818 -1.67 -37.81 -13.97
N LEU A 819 -2.90 -37.41 -14.32
CA LEU A 819 -3.42 -36.04 -14.18
C LEU A 819 -4.02 -35.73 -12.79
N ASP A 820 -4.16 -36.75 -11.94
CA ASP A 820 -4.64 -36.61 -10.57
C ASP A 820 -3.49 -36.20 -9.64
N PHE A 821 -3.27 -34.88 -9.50
CA PHE A 821 -2.20 -34.33 -8.67
C PHE A 821 -2.17 -34.91 -7.25
N GLN A 822 -3.33 -35.13 -6.63
CA GLN A 822 -3.40 -35.66 -5.27
C GLN A 822 -2.98 -37.13 -5.21
N LEU A 823 -3.39 -37.96 -6.18
CA LEU A 823 -2.91 -39.35 -6.30
C LEU A 823 -1.40 -39.37 -6.57
N MET A 824 -0.92 -38.61 -7.55
CA MET A 824 0.48 -38.58 -7.96
C MET A 824 1.40 -38.08 -6.84
N ARG A 825 1.00 -37.04 -6.10
CA ARG A 825 1.74 -36.53 -4.93
C ARG A 825 1.76 -37.54 -3.78
N VAL A 826 0.61 -38.07 -3.37
CA VAL A 826 0.50 -38.96 -2.20
C VAL A 826 1.09 -40.35 -2.47
N CYS A 827 1.00 -40.86 -3.71
CA CYS A 827 1.55 -42.15 -4.10
C CYS A 827 2.94 -42.09 -4.78
N LYS A 828 3.59 -40.91 -4.91
CA LYS A 828 4.86 -40.71 -5.65
C LYS A 828 5.92 -41.79 -5.41
N GLN A 829 6.14 -42.18 -4.15
CA GLN A 829 7.10 -43.23 -3.76
C GLN A 829 6.60 -44.65 -4.10
N MET A 830 5.30 -44.90 -3.98
CA MET A 830 4.70 -46.22 -4.23
C MET A 830 4.62 -46.49 -5.74
N ILE A 831 4.31 -45.47 -6.54
CA ILE A 831 4.37 -45.52 -8.01
C ILE A 831 5.77 -45.91 -8.47
N ARG A 832 6.81 -45.20 -8.02
CA ARG A 832 8.22 -45.51 -8.31
C ARG A 832 8.65 -46.91 -7.84
N ARG A 833 7.98 -47.50 -6.85
CA ARG A 833 8.35 -48.81 -6.26
C ARG A 833 7.62 -50.01 -6.88
N PHE A 834 6.38 -49.82 -7.34
CA PHE A 834 5.51 -50.91 -7.80
C PHE A 834 5.06 -50.80 -9.26
N CYS A 835 5.12 -49.60 -9.86
CA CYS A 835 4.49 -49.28 -11.14
C CYS A 835 5.41 -48.44 -12.05
N SER A 836 6.75 -48.60 -11.92
CA SER A 836 7.76 -47.86 -12.69
C SER A 836 7.59 -47.95 -14.20
N ASP A 837 7.20 -49.13 -14.68
CA ASP A 837 7.14 -49.48 -16.11
C ASP A 837 5.68 -49.67 -16.59
N THR A 838 4.74 -49.00 -15.93
CA THR A 838 3.29 -49.13 -16.19
C THR A 838 2.77 -47.94 -17.01
N ASP A 839 2.00 -48.21 -18.07
CA ASP A 839 1.29 -47.14 -18.80
C ASP A 839 0.40 -46.31 -17.86
N ALA A 840 0.39 -44.99 -18.04
CA ALA A 840 -0.48 -44.03 -17.37
C ALA A 840 -1.92 -44.55 -17.12
N LYS A 841 -2.59 -45.01 -18.18
CA LYS A 841 -3.96 -45.58 -18.18
C LYS A 841 -4.14 -46.80 -17.26
N ASN A 842 -3.08 -47.53 -16.98
CA ASN A 842 -3.05 -48.72 -16.14
C ASN A 842 -2.51 -48.45 -14.72
N LEU A 843 -2.02 -47.24 -14.44
CA LEU A 843 -1.36 -46.87 -13.19
C LEU A 843 -2.22 -47.12 -11.95
N LEU A 844 -3.48 -46.66 -11.97
CA LEU A 844 -4.43 -46.90 -10.88
C LEU A 844 -4.71 -48.40 -10.68
N GLN A 845 -4.69 -49.21 -11.75
CA GLN A 845 -4.89 -50.66 -11.64
C GLN A 845 -3.67 -51.39 -11.05
N CYS A 846 -2.45 -50.97 -11.41
CA CYS A 846 -1.22 -51.44 -10.75
C CYS A 846 -1.21 -51.09 -9.26
N LEU A 847 -1.62 -49.87 -8.89
CA LEU A 847 -1.77 -49.45 -7.50
C LEU A 847 -2.87 -50.24 -6.77
N LYS A 848 -4.01 -50.52 -7.41
CA LYS A 848 -5.09 -51.39 -6.86
C LYS A 848 -4.58 -52.81 -6.59
N GLN A 849 -3.79 -53.40 -7.49
CA GLN A 849 -3.20 -54.74 -7.30
C GLN A 849 -2.24 -54.76 -6.10
N ASN A 850 -1.37 -53.75 -5.98
CA ASN A 850 -0.37 -53.67 -4.90
C ASN A 850 -0.93 -53.11 -3.57
N LYS A 851 -2.17 -52.61 -3.55
CA LYS A 851 -2.87 -51.98 -2.41
C LYS A 851 -2.76 -52.74 -1.09
N ASN A 852 -2.62 -54.07 -1.12
CA ASN A 852 -2.57 -54.94 0.06
C ASN A 852 -1.17 -55.40 0.49
N SER A 853 -0.12 -54.97 -0.21
CA SER A 853 1.27 -55.13 0.22
C SER A 853 1.51 -54.46 1.59
N GLU A 854 2.38 -55.05 2.40
CA GLU A 854 2.81 -54.48 3.69
C GLU A 854 3.76 -53.29 3.50
N LEU A 855 4.38 -53.21 2.32
CA LEU A 855 5.27 -52.12 1.89
C LEU A 855 4.50 -50.96 1.22
N MET A 856 3.16 -50.98 1.25
CA MET A 856 2.30 -49.91 0.71
C MET A 856 2.05 -48.84 1.77
N ASP A 857 2.39 -47.58 1.46
CA ASP A 857 2.19 -46.45 2.37
C ASP A 857 0.70 -46.29 2.78
N PRO A 858 0.38 -46.06 4.07
CA PRO A 858 -1.00 -45.94 4.54
C PRO A 858 -1.82 -44.80 3.90
N LYS A 859 -1.19 -43.65 3.57
CA LYS A 859 -1.88 -42.51 2.94
C LYS A 859 -2.15 -42.81 1.46
N CYS A 860 -1.19 -43.39 0.75
CA CYS A 860 -1.40 -43.88 -0.61
C CYS A 860 -2.48 -44.97 -0.65
N LYS A 861 -2.49 -45.91 0.31
CA LYS A 861 -3.55 -46.92 0.44
C LYS A 861 -4.94 -46.30 0.66
N GLN A 862 -5.04 -45.24 1.46
CA GLN A 862 -6.28 -44.46 1.61
C GLN A 862 -6.67 -43.77 0.30
N MET A 863 -5.72 -43.14 -0.42
CA MET A 863 -5.98 -42.46 -1.69
C MET A 863 -6.46 -43.42 -2.79
N ILE A 864 -5.79 -44.57 -2.96
CA ILE A 864 -6.22 -45.66 -3.85
C ILE A 864 -7.65 -46.10 -3.50
N THR A 865 -7.98 -46.17 -2.20
CA THR A 865 -9.35 -46.48 -1.76
C THR A 865 -10.33 -45.38 -2.16
N LYS A 866 -10.02 -44.10 -1.91
CA LYS A 866 -10.87 -42.95 -2.31
C LYS A 866 -11.15 -42.97 -3.82
N ARG A 867 -10.14 -43.22 -4.66
CA ARG A 867 -10.32 -43.29 -6.12
C ARG A 867 -11.10 -44.54 -6.57
N GLN A 868 -10.86 -45.70 -5.95
CA GLN A 868 -11.63 -46.92 -6.20
C GLN A 868 -13.11 -46.77 -5.80
N ILE A 869 -13.43 -45.97 -4.78
CA ILE A 869 -14.81 -45.59 -4.44
C ILE A 869 -15.39 -44.70 -5.55
N THR A 870 -14.71 -43.61 -5.92
CA THR A 870 -15.15 -42.68 -6.99
C THR A 870 -15.42 -43.42 -8.31
N GLN A 871 -14.50 -44.31 -8.73
CA GLN A 871 -14.64 -45.18 -9.90
C GLN A 871 -15.95 -45.98 -9.91
N ASN A 872 -16.48 -46.36 -8.74
CA ASN A 872 -17.72 -47.11 -8.59
C ASN A 872 -18.96 -46.22 -8.31
N THR A 873 -18.84 -44.88 -8.31
CA THR A 873 -19.98 -43.96 -8.13
C THR A 873 -20.74 -43.61 -9.41
N ASP A 874 -20.15 -43.75 -10.59
CA ASP A 874 -20.84 -43.61 -11.89
C ASP A 874 -20.10 -44.46 -12.93
N TYR A 875 -20.83 -45.06 -13.89
CA TYR A 875 -20.21 -45.91 -14.92
C TYR A 875 -19.30 -45.11 -15.87
N ARG A 876 -19.52 -43.79 -16.00
CA ARG A 876 -18.67 -42.88 -16.78
C ARG A 876 -17.28 -42.73 -16.16
N LEU A 877 -17.19 -42.83 -14.82
CA LEU A 877 -15.96 -42.76 -14.02
C LEU A 877 -15.19 -44.10 -13.94
N ASN A 878 -15.69 -45.17 -14.54
CA ASN A 878 -14.94 -46.42 -14.72
C ASN A 878 -14.64 -46.64 -16.21
N PRO A 879 -13.44 -46.28 -16.71
CA PRO A 879 -13.12 -46.38 -18.14
C PRO A 879 -13.06 -47.84 -18.63
N VAL A 880 -12.64 -48.78 -17.76
CA VAL A 880 -12.55 -50.20 -18.09
C VAL A 880 -13.96 -50.77 -18.30
N LEU A 881 -14.86 -50.54 -17.34
CA LEU A 881 -16.26 -50.93 -17.43
C LEU A 881 -16.98 -50.27 -18.61
N ARG A 882 -16.76 -48.97 -18.82
CA ARG A 882 -17.35 -48.21 -19.95
C ARG A 882 -16.90 -48.72 -21.31
N LYS A 883 -15.62 -49.10 -21.48
CA LYS A 883 -15.12 -49.74 -22.70
C LYS A 883 -15.68 -51.16 -22.85
N ALA A 884 -15.68 -51.94 -21.77
CA ALA A 884 -16.09 -53.34 -21.77
C ALA A 884 -17.60 -53.55 -22.01
N CYS A 885 -18.44 -52.73 -21.38
CA CYS A 885 -19.91 -52.80 -21.40
C CYS A 885 -20.57 -51.83 -22.39
N LYS A 886 -19.82 -51.30 -23.36
CA LYS A 886 -20.29 -50.26 -24.31
C LYS A 886 -21.60 -50.63 -25.04
N ALA A 887 -21.77 -51.91 -25.37
CA ALA A 887 -22.99 -52.43 -26.03
C ALA A 887 -24.09 -52.85 -25.02
N ASP A 888 -23.70 -53.27 -23.82
CA ASP A 888 -24.62 -53.84 -22.82
C ASP A 888 -25.33 -52.77 -21.99
N ILE A 889 -24.70 -51.61 -21.74
CA ILE A 889 -25.30 -50.51 -20.97
C ILE A 889 -26.59 -49.98 -21.62
N PRO A 890 -26.63 -49.61 -22.92
CA PRO A 890 -27.88 -49.20 -23.57
C PRO A 890 -28.91 -50.34 -23.68
N LYS A 891 -28.45 -51.60 -23.76
CA LYS A 891 -29.30 -52.77 -23.94
C LYS A 891 -30.06 -53.18 -22.67
N PHE A 892 -29.40 -53.15 -21.53
CA PHE A 892 -29.99 -53.65 -20.27
C PHE A 892 -30.45 -52.55 -19.31
N CYS A 893 -29.87 -51.35 -19.42
CA CYS A 893 -30.11 -50.24 -18.48
C CYS A 893 -30.78 -49.02 -19.11
N LEU A 894 -31.41 -49.17 -20.28
CA LEU A 894 -32.13 -48.10 -20.98
C LEU A 894 -33.12 -47.35 -20.09
N ASN A 895 -33.86 -48.06 -19.23
CA ASN A 895 -34.83 -47.46 -18.30
C ASN A 895 -34.17 -46.59 -17.21
N VAL A 896 -32.88 -46.81 -16.90
CA VAL A 896 -32.10 -45.94 -16.00
C VAL A 896 -31.62 -44.71 -16.75
N LEU A 897 -31.18 -44.87 -18.00
CA LEU A 897 -30.73 -43.78 -18.87
C LEU A 897 -31.87 -42.83 -19.22
N ASN A 898 -33.03 -43.34 -19.63
CA ASN A 898 -34.21 -42.55 -20.02
C ASN A 898 -34.84 -41.77 -18.84
N ASN A 899 -34.59 -42.20 -17.60
CA ASN A 899 -35.06 -41.52 -16.39
C ASN A 899 -34.06 -40.46 -15.88
N ALA A 900 -32.87 -40.37 -16.49
CA ALA A 900 -31.89 -39.34 -16.19
C ALA A 900 -32.19 -38.07 -17.00
N LYS A 901 -32.00 -36.91 -16.38
CA LYS A 901 -31.68 -35.68 -17.14
C LYS A 901 -30.18 -35.75 -17.48
N ASP A 902 -29.80 -35.42 -18.71
CA ASP A 902 -28.46 -35.71 -19.28
C ASP A 902 -27.27 -35.27 -18.39
N ASP A 903 -27.44 -34.17 -17.65
CA ASP A 903 -26.41 -33.54 -16.81
C ASP A 903 -26.23 -34.16 -15.41
N ASN A 904 -27.13 -35.04 -14.95
CA ASN A 904 -27.08 -35.56 -13.58
C ASN A 904 -26.11 -36.75 -13.41
N GLU A 905 -25.51 -36.86 -12.22
CA GLU A 905 -24.84 -38.10 -11.81
C GLU A 905 -25.84 -39.24 -11.66
N LEU A 906 -25.44 -40.45 -12.07
CA LEU A 906 -26.31 -41.63 -12.02
C LEU A 906 -26.14 -42.44 -10.73
N GLU A 907 -25.34 -41.97 -9.76
CA GLU A 907 -25.14 -42.55 -8.42
C GLU A 907 -25.05 -44.09 -8.38
N GLY A 908 -24.27 -44.66 -9.28
CA GLY A 908 -24.05 -46.10 -9.40
C GLY A 908 -25.27 -46.90 -9.89
N GLN A 909 -26.39 -46.27 -10.25
CA GLN A 909 -27.61 -46.94 -10.70
C GLN A 909 -27.37 -47.82 -11.93
N VAL A 910 -26.56 -47.37 -12.90
CA VAL A 910 -26.18 -48.19 -14.07
C VAL A 910 -25.31 -49.38 -13.64
N ILE A 911 -24.35 -49.20 -12.74
CA ILE A 911 -23.51 -50.29 -12.22
C ILE A 911 -24.36 -51.29 -11.42
N SER A 912 -25.32 -50.82 -10.62
CA SER A 912 -26.27 -51.65 -9.90
C SER A 912 -27.25 -52.36 -10.84
N CYS A 913 -27.67 -51.71 -11.93
CA CYS A 913 -28.49 -52.31 -12.98
C CYS A 913 -27.73 -53.43 -13.70
N LEU A 914 -26.47 -53.23 -14.08
CA LEU A 914 -25.63 -54.29 -14.65
C LEU A 914 -25.45 -55.45 -13.66
N LYS A 915 -25.08 -55.18 -12.39
CA LYS A 915 -24.99 -56.21 -11.33
C LYS A 915 -26.27 -57.04 -11.21
N LEU A 916 -27.44 -56.38 -11.18
CA LEU A 916 -28.74 -57.05 -11.09
C LEU A 916 -29.12 -57.79 -12.38
N LYS A 917 -28.82 -57.25 -13.56
CA LYS A 917 -29.20 -57.85 -14.85
C LYS A 917 -28.33 -59.05 -15.22
N TYR A 918 -27.03 -59.02 -14.94
CA TYR A 918 -26.19 -60.21 -15.07
C TYR A 918 -26.59 -61.29 -14.04
N ALA A 919 -27.01 -60.93 -12.82
CA ALA A 919 -27.54 -61.90 -11.85
C ALA A 919 -28.88 -62.52 -12.30
N ASP A 920 -29.85 -61.71 -12.74
CA ASP A 920 -31.15 -62.12 -13.32
C ASP A 920 -30.95 -63.02 -14.55
N GLN A 921 -30.02 -62.67 -15.45
CA GLN A 921 -29.70 -63.47 -16.64
C GLN A 921 -29.04 -64.80 -16.28
N ILE A 922 -28.12 -64.84 -15.30
CA ILE A 922 -27.53 -66.10 -14.80
C ILE A 922 -28.61 -66.99 -14.16
N LEU A 923 -29.49 -66.42 -13.32
CA LEU A 923 -30.59 -67.15 -12.69
C LEU A 923 -31.56 -67.77 -13.70
N ARG A 924 -31.86 -67.08 -14.81
CA ARG A 924 -32.71 -67.62 -15.88
C ARG A 924 -32.03 -68.69 -16.73
N LEU A 925 -30.71 -68.59 -16.92
CA LEU A 925 -29.95 -69.51 -17.79
C LEU A 925 -29.65 -70.87 -17.16
N CYS A 926 -29.77 -71.01 -15.83
CA CYS A 926 -29.67 -72.28 -15.11
C CYS A 926 -30.80 -72.44 -14.07
N ALA A 927 -32.02 -71.98 -14.40
CA ALA A 927 -33.13 -71.94 -13.46
C ALA A 927 -33.55 -73.34 -12.97
N GLU A 928 -33.45 -74.34 -13.85
CA GLU A 928 -33.86 -75.72 -13.59
C GLU A 928 -32.81 -76.46 -12.74
N GLU A 929 -31.52 -76.30 -13.03
CA GLU A 929 -30.43 -76.89 -12.25
C GLU A 929 -30.29 -76.24 -10.87
N VAL A 930 -30.54 -74.92 -10.74
CA VAL A 930 -30.53 -74.23 -9.45
C VAL A 930 -31.70 -74.67 -8.56
N ALA A 931 -32.85 -75.03 -9.14
CA ALA A 931 -34.00 -75.57 -8.40
C ALA A 931 -33.82 -77.05 -7.99
N ALA A 932 -32.97 -77.82 -8.70
CA ALA A 932 -32.77 -79.25 -8.45
C ALA A 932 -31.92 -79.57 -7.18
N GLN A 933 -31.14 -78.61 -6.69
CA GLN A 933 -30.50 -78.54 -5.36
C GLN A 933 -29.56 -79.69 -4.90
N GLU A 934 -29.44 -80.83 -5.60
CA GLU A 934 -28.69 -82.02 -5.11
C GLU A 934 -27.30 -82.29 -5.73
N GLN A 935 -26.93 -81.72 -6.88
CA GLN A 935 -25.59 -81.95 -7.48
C GLN A 935 -24.88 -80.66 -7.91
N THR A 936 -23.80 -80.31 -7.19
CA THR A 936 -22.99 -79.10 -7.43
C THR A 936 -22.38 -79.05 -8.84
N GLY A 937 -21.99 -80.20 -9.40
CA GLY A 937 -21.39 -80.29 -10.72
C GLY A 937 -22.35 -79.97 -11.89
N GLN A 938 -23.65 -80.25 -11.75
CA GLN A 938 -24.61 -79.95 -12.83
C GLN A 938 -24.88 -78.43 -12.94
N VAL A 939 -24.96 -77.73 -11.81
CA VAL A 939 -25.02 -76.27 -11.80
C VAL A 939 -23.72 -75.67 -12.37
N GLU A 940 -22.55 -76.23 -12.04
CA GLU A 940 -21.27 -75.78 -12.58
C GLU A 940 -21.18 -75.98 -14.11
N GLU A 941 -21.65 -77.12 -14.63
CA GLU A 941 -21.62 -77.43 -16.06
C GLU A 941 -22.67 -76.64 -16.86
N CYS A 942 -23.89 -76.44 -16.32
CA CYS A 942 -24.85 -75.50 -16.89
C CYS A 942 -24.26 -74.08 -16.97
N LEU A 943 -23.65 -73.62 -15.87
CA LEU A 943 -22.99 -72.32 -15.85
C LEU A 943 -21.92 -72.25 -16.93
N LYS A 944 -21.00 -73.22 -17.04
CA LYS A 944 -19.98 -73.26 -18.11
C LYS A 944 -20.57 -73.21 -19.53
N ILE A 945 -21.56 -74.05 -19.83
CA ILE A 945 -22.16 -74.16 -21.17
C ILE A 945 -23.01 -72.94 -21.55
N ASN A 946 -23.79 -72.39 -20.60
CA ASN A 946 -24.69 -71.26 -20.85
C ASN A 946 -24.02 -69.89 -20.63
N LEU A 947 -22.87 -69.81 -19.91
CA LEU A 947 -22.08 -68.58 -19.80
C LEU A 947 -21.61 -68.06 -21.16
N LEU A 948 -21.31 -68.96 -22.09
CA LEU A 948 -20.87 -68.67 -23.46
C LEU A 948 -21.98 -68.05 -24.33
N LYS A 949 -23.22 -68.02 -23.84
CA LYS A 949 -24.40 -67.41 -24.49
C LYS A 949 -24.75 -66.02 -23.91
N ILE A 950 -24.00 -65.56 -22.89
CA ILE A 950 -24.17 -64.23 -22.30
C ILE A 950 -23.45 -63.18 -23.18
N SER A 951 -23.95 -61.95 -23.23
CA SER A 951 -23.37 -60.92 -24.09
C SER A 951 -22.02 -60.41 -23.58
N HIS A 952 -21.13 -60.16 -24.56
CA HIS A 952 -19.83 -59.50 -24.47
C HIS A 952 -19.00 -59.88 -23.22
N GLU A 953 -18.23 -60.98 -23.32
CA GLU A 953 -17.40 -61.53 -22.23
C GLU A 953 -16.56 -60.49 -21.48
N GLY A 954 -16.06 -59.46 -22.16
CA GLY A 954 -15.35 -58.35 -21.52
C GLY A 954 -16.19 -57.62 -20.46
N CYS A 955 -17.46 -57.31 -20.74
CA CYS A 955 -18.36 -56.66 -19.78
C CYS A 955 -18.63 -57.55 -18.57
N LYS A 956 -19.00 -58.81 -18.85
CA LYS A 956 -19.24 -59.86 -17.85
C LYS A 956 -18.04 -60.05 -16.91
N LYS A 957 -16.82 -60.13 -17.45
CA LYS A 957 -15.58 -60.23 -16.66
C LYS A 957 -15.39 -59.02 -15.75
N GLU A 958 -15.63 -57.80 -16.23
CA GLU A 958 -15.45 -56.58 -15.42
C GLU A 958 -16.55 -56.38 -14.37
N VAL A 959 -17.81 -56.73 -14.66
CA VAL A 959 -18.88 -56.76 -13.65
C VAL A 959 -18.56 -57.78 -12.54
N LEU A 960 -18.00 -58.94 -12.90
CA LEU A 960 -17.50 -59.93 -11.93
C LEU A 960 -16.28 -59.44 -11.14
N ASN A 961 -15.37 -58.67 -11.75
CA ASN A 961 -14.25 -58.02 -11.05
C ASN A 961 -14.78 -57.04 -9.98
N ILE A 962 -15.71 -56.15 -10.35
CA ILE A 962 -16.31 -55.19 -9.42
C ILE A 962 -17.05 -55.89 -8.27
N LEU A 963 -17.69 -57.04 -8.53
CA LEU A 963 -18.31 -57.87 -7.47
C LEU A 963 -17.25 -58.54 -6.56
N LYS A 964 -16.12 -59.00 -7.11
CA LYS A 964 -15.01 -59.56 -6.31
C LYS A 964 -14.32 -58.46 -5.48
N GLU A 965 -14.14 -57.26 -6.03
CA GLU A 965 -13.61 -56.09 -5.31
C GLU A 965 -14.54 -55.63 -4.18
N SER A 966 -15.86 -55.57 -4.41
CA SER A 966 -16.81 -55.11 -3.37
C SER A 966 -16.90 -56.03 -2.13
N LYS A 967 -16.57 -57.31 -2.28
CA LYS A 967 -16.45 -58.25 -1.15
C LYS A 967 -15.24 -57.94 -0.26
N ALA A 968 -14.19 -57.35 -0.81
CA ALA A 968 -12.92 -57.12 -0.12
C ALA A 968 -12.89 -55.84 0.74
N ASP A 969 -13.78 -54.87 0.49
CA ASP A 969 -13.94 -53.67 1.33
C ASP A 969 -15.31 -53.02 1.08
N ILE A 970 -16.11 -52.77 2.12
CA ILE A 970 -17.51 -52.34 1.97
C ILE A 970 -17.65 -50.97 1.28
N PHE A 971 -16.72 -50.05 1.53
CA PHE A 971 -16.72 -48.71 0.94
C PHE A 971 -16.70 -48.73 -0.60
N VAL A 972 -16.14 -49.79 -1.20
CA VAL A 972 -16.01 -49.98 -2.65
C VAL A 972 -17.36 -50.26 -3.34
N ASP A 973 -18.44 -50.52 -2.56
CA ASP A 973 -19.83 -50.48 -3.05
C ASP A 973 -20.59 -49.33 -2.36
N PRO A 974 -20.62 -48.11 -2.95
CA PRO A 974 -21.20 -46.94 -2.32
C PRO A 974 -22.68 -47.11 -1.92
N VAL A 975 -23.44 -47.90 -2.70
CA VAL A 975 -24.85 -48.19 -2.46
C VAL A 975 -25.04 -49.08 -1.23
N LEU A 976 -24.22 -50.11 -1.05
CA LEU A 976 -24.25 -50.93 0.17
C LEU A 976 -23.74 -50.15 1.38
N HIS A 977 -22.62 -49.41 1.24
CA HIS A 977 -22.06 -48.63 2.33
C HIS A 977 -23.03 -47.56 2.83
N THR A 978 -23.69 -46.82 1.94
CA THR A 978 -24.70 -45.82 2.34
C THR A 978 -25.92 -46.45 3.00
N ALA A 979 -26.44 -47.57 2.47
CA ALA A 979 -27.55 -48.30 3.09
C ALA A 979 -27.22 -48.82 4.50
N CYS A 980 -25.96 -49.22 4.75
CA CYS A 980 -25.50 -49.79 6.03
C CYS A 980 -24.74 -48.80 6.93
N ALA A 981 -24.63 -47.51 6.59
CA ALA A 981 -23.75 -46.56 7.29
C ALA A 981 -24.06 -46.44 8.80
N LEU A 982 -25.35 -46.47 9.17
CA LEU A 982 -25.78 -46.46 10.57
C LEU A 982 -25.48 -47.79 11.27
N ASP A 983 -25.73 -48.92 10.60
CA ASP A 983 -25.44 -50.25 11.16
C ASP A 983 -23.95 -50.48 11.38
N ILE A 984 -23.09 -50.01 10.47
CA ILE A 984 -21.62 -50.01 10.66
C ILE A 984 -21.25 -49.20 11.92
N LYS A 985 -21.85 -48.01 12.09
CA LYS A 985 -21.59 -47.13 13.25
C LYS A 985 -22.11 -47.70 14.57
N HIS A 986 -23.15 -48.53 14.57
CA HIS A 986 -23.74 -49.08 15.80
C HIS A 986 -23.26 -50.50 16.15
N GLN A 987 -23.00 -51.36 15.15
CA GLN A 987 -22.62 -52.76 15.37
C GLN A 987 -21.12 -53.02 15.11
N CYS A 988 -20.53 -52.34 14.12
CA CYS A 988 -19.15 -52.58 13.67
C CYS A 988 -18.16 -51.47 14.06
N ALA A 989 -18.52 -50.61 15.02
CA ALA A 989 -17.81 -49.38 15.36
C ALA A 989 -16.33 -49.60 15.73
N ALA A 990 -16.02 -50.68 16.44
CA ALA A 990 -14.67 -51.02 16.89
C ALA A 990 -13.81 -51.70 15.81
N ILE A 991 -14.38 -52.00 14.63
CA ILE A 991 -13.73 -52.82 13.59
C ILE A 991 -13.13 -51.90 12.52
N PRO A 992 -11.79 -51.81 12.41
CA PRO A 992 -11.16 -50.91 11.44
C PRO A 992 -11.41 -51.34 9.99
N PRO A 993 -11.56 -50.38 9.05
CA PRO A 993 -11.91 -50.63 7.65
C PRO A 993 -10.84 -51.42 6.89
N GLY A 994 -11.17 -51.92 5.69
CA GLY A 994 -10.25 -52.73 4.88
C GLY A 994 -10.11 -54.19 5.33
N ARG A 995 -9.51 -55.00 4.43
CA ARG A 995 -9.36 -56.47 4.56
C ARG A 995 -10.70 -57.19 4.82
N GLY A 996 -11.81 -56.67 4.28
CA GLY A 996 -13.16 -57.24 4.42
C GLY A 996 -13.78 -57.16 5.82
N ARG A 997 -13.07 -56.65 6.84
CA ARG A 997 -13.43 -56.85 8.27
C ARG A 997 -14.81 -56.32 8.66
N GLN A 998 -15.17 -55.12 8.20
CA GLN A 998 -16.51 -54.57 8.43
C GLN A 998 -17.60 -55.30 7.63
N MET A 999 -17.25 -55.89 6.48
CA MET A 999 -18.18 -56.76 5.74
C MET A 999 -18.44 -58.06 6.51
N SER A 1000 -17.39 -58.69 7.06
CA SER A 1000 -17.54 -59.87 7.92
C SER A 1000 -18.44 -59.57 9.12
N CYS A 1001 -18.23 -58.45 9.81
CA CYS A 1001 -19.08 -58.00 10.91
C CYS A 1001 -20.55 -57.84 10.50
N LEU A 1002 -20.84 -57.20 9.36
CA LEU A 1002 -22.23 -57.07 8.89
C LEU A 1002 -22.85 -58.41 8.49
N MET A 1003 -22.08 -59.33 7.88
CA MET A 1003 -22.56 -60.68 7.56
C MET A 1003 -22.84 -61.51 8.82
N GLU A 1004 -22.05 -61.34 9.87
CA GLU A 1004 -22.26 -61.96 11.19
C GLU A 1004 -23.48 -61.35 11.91
N ALA A 1005 -23.60 -60.01 11.92
CA ALA A 1005 -24.76 -59.26 12.43
C ALA A 1005 -26.07 -59.50 11.65
N LEU A 1006 -25.99 -59.99 10.40
CA LEU A 1006 -27.15 -60.43 9.63
C LEU A 1006 -27.63 -61.84 10.04
N GLN A 1007 -26.71 -62.67 10.54
CA GLN A 1007 -26.98 -64.05 10.97
C GLN A 1007 -27.41 -64.12 12.45
N ASP A 1008 -26.91 -63.23 13.33
CA ASP A 1008 -27.37 -63.17 14.71
C ASP A 1008 -28.81 -62.63 14.81
N LYS A 1009 -29.72 -63.49 15.30
CA LYS A 1009 -31.12 -63.17 15.56
C LYS A 1009 -31.32 -62.07 16.62
N ARG A 1010 -30.29 -61.72 17.40
CA ARG A 1010 -30.32 -60.65 18.41
C ARG A 1010 -30.05 -59.27 17.82
N VAL A 1011 -29.37 -59.19 16.66
CA VAL A 1011 -29.01 -57.93 16.01
C VAL A 1011 -30.04 -57.58 14.95
N ARG A 1012 -30.45 -56.31 14.90
CA ARG A 1012 -31.46 -55.81 13.95
C ARG A 1012 -30.90 -54.69 13.10
N LEU A 1013 -30.26 -55.07 12.00
CA LEU A 1013 -29.85 -54.17 10.92
C LEU A 1013 -31.06 -53.39 10.37
N GLN A 1014 -30.81 -52.20 9.79
CA GLN A 1014 -31.84 -51.42 9.11
C GLN A 1014 -32.45 -52.19 7.93
N PRO A 1015 -33.74 -51.99 7.59
CA PRO A 1015 -34.40 -52.77 6.53
C PRO A 1015 -33.70 -52.70 5.18
N GLU A 1016 -33.21 -51.52 4.80
CA GLU A 1016 -32.51 -51.32 3.53
C GLU A 1016 -31.09 -51.91 3.56
N CYS A 1017 -30.33 -51.74 4.66
CA CYS A 1017 -29.04 -52.43 4.83
C CYS A 1017 -29.23 -53.96 4.73
N LYS A 1018 -30.16 -54.52 5.49
CA LYS A 1018 -30.46 -55.96 5.49
C LYS A 1018 -30.78 -56.48 4.09
N LYS A 1019 -31.62 -55.76 3.35
CA LYS A 1019 -31.98 -56.11 1.96
C LYS A 1019 -30.75 -56.07 1.04
N ARG A 1020 -30.06 -54.91 0.96
CA ARG A 1020 -28.91 -54.72 0.06
C ARG A 1020 -27.74 -55.64 0.40
N LEU A 1021 -27.56 -55.99 1.68
CA LEU A 1021 -26.54 -56.93 2.12
C LEU A 1021 -26.87 -58.36 1.70
N GLN A 1022 -28.13 -58.80 1.84
CA GLN A 1022 -28.57 -60.09 1.32
C GLN A 1022 -28.42 -60.17 -0.20
N ASP A 1023 -28.90 -59.16 -0.94
CA ASP A 1023 -28.74 -59.05 -2.40
C ASP A 1023 -27.27 -59.26 -2.83
N ARG A 1024 -26.32 -58.74 -2.04
CA ARG A 1024 -24.87 -58.82 -2.31
C ARG A 1024 -24.24 -60.15 -1.90
N ILE A 1025 -24.65 -60.74 -0.77
CA ILE A 1025 -24.22 -62.08 -0.35
C ILE A 1025 -24.57 -63.11 -1.44
N ASP A 1026 -25.81 -63.03 -1.95
CA ASP A 1026 -26.29 -63.91 -3.00
C ASP A 1026 -25.47 -63.72 -4.28
N MET A 1027 -25.26 -62.47 -4.74
CA MET A 1027 -24.39 -62.13 -5.88
C MET A 1027 -22.95 -62.66 -5.74
N TRP A 1028 -22.34 -62.56 -4.56
CA TRP A 1028 -20.99 -63.09 -4.33
C TRP A 1028 -20.95 -64.62 -4.35
N SER A 1029 -22.03 -65.29 -3.93
CA SER A 1029 -22.14 -66.75 -4.01
C SER A 1029 -22.14 -67.22 -5.47
N TYR A 1030 -22.82 -66.50 -6.36
CA TYR A 1030 -22.77 -66.77 -7.80
C TYR A 1030 -21.40 -66.41 -8.39
N ALA A 1031 -20.84 -65.23 -8.10
CA ALA A 1031 -19.53 -64.81 -8.63
C ALA A 1031 -18.36 -65.73 -8.22
N ALA A 1032 -18.50 -66.49 -7.12
CA ALA A 1032 -17.55 -67.53 -6.70
C ALA A 1032 -17.70 -68.84 -7.51
N LYS A 1033 -18.94 -69.25 -7.84
CA LYS A 1033 -19.24 -70.43 -8.67
C LYS A 1033 -18.95 -70.22 -10.16
N VAL A 1034 -19.14 -68.98 -10.62
CA VAL A 1034 -19.15 -68.59 -12.04
C VAL A 1034 -17.76 -68.23 -12.59
N ALA A 1035 -16.78 -67.99 -11.72
CA ALA A 1035 -15.41 -67.65 -12.11
C ALA A 1035 -14.38 -68.18 -11.08
N PRO A 1036 -14.14 -69.50 -11.01
CA PRO A 1036 -13.01 -70.09 -10.29
C PRO A 1036 -11.66 -69.67 -10.92
N ALA A 1037 -10.55 -70.08 -10.31
CA ALA A 1037 -9.21 -69.87 -10.88
C ALA A 1037 -8.91 -71.00 -11.90
N GLU A 1038 -9.27 -70.80 -13.16
CA GLU A 1038 -9.26 -71.84 -14.21
C GLU A 1038 -7.86 -72.22 -14.75
N GLY A 1039 -6.80 -72.00 -13.98
CA GLY A 1039 -5.45 -72.40 -14.36
C GLY A 1039 -4.46 -72.42 -13.20
N PHE A 1040 -3.44 -73.27 -13.30
CA PHE A 1040 -2.32 -73.29 -12.36
C PHE A 1040 -1.57 -71.95 -12.28
N SER A 1041 -1.59 -71.14 -13.35
CA SER A 1041 -1.06 -69.76 -13.35
C SER A 1041 -1.83 -68.84 -12.40
N ASP A 1042 -3.15 -68.90 -12.43
CA ASP A 1042 -4.02 -68.02 -11.65
C ASP A 1042 -4.08 -68.48 -10.19
N LEU A 1043 -4.05 -69.79 -9.95
CA LEU A 1043 -3.90 -70.37 -8.63
C LEU A 1043 -2.53 -70.00 -8.02
N ALA A 1044 -1.45 -70.12 -8.79
CA ALA A 1044 -0.13 -69.66 -8.36
C ALA A 1044 -0.12 -68.15 -8.09
N GLY A 1045 -0.71 -67.34 -8.96
CA GLY A 1045 -0.85 -65.89 -8.76
C GLY A 1045 -1.59 -65.54 -7.46
N GLN A 1046 -2.68 -66.25 -7.14
CA GLN A 1046 -3.41 -66.09 -5.88
C GLN A 1046 -2.59 -66.56 -4.66
N VAL A 1047 -1.80 -67.63 -4.79
CA VAL A 1047 -0.88 -68.07 -3.73
C VAL A 1047 0.26 -67.08 -3.51
N PHE A 1048 0.87 -66.52 -4.56
CA PHE A 1048 1.97 -65.55 -4.46
C PHE A 1048 1.53 -64.14 -4.05
N THR A 1049 0.27 -63.76 -4.28
CA THR A 1049 -0.33 -62.50 -3.80
C THR A 1049 -0.95 -62.60 -2.40
N SER A 1050 -1.11 -63.81 -1.87
CA SER A 1050 -1.59 -64.02 -0.49
C SER A 1050 -0.59 -63.49 0.54
N PRO A 1051 -1.03 -62.83 1.62
CA PRO A 1051 -0.15 -62.51 2.76
C PRO A 1051 0.41 -63.76 3.44
N ALA A 1052 -0.29 -64.91 3.30
CA ALA A 1052 0.16 -66.21 3.81
C ALA A 1052 1.06 -66.96 2.81
N LYS A 1053 1.54 -66.34 1.73
CA LYS A 1053 2.32 -67.01 0.66
C LYS A 1053 3.47 -67.87 1.20
N SER A 1054 4.24 -67.37 2.16
CA SER A 1054 5.38 -68.09 2.74
C SER A 1054 4.94 -69.37 3.48
N TYR A 1055 3.79 -69.34 4.16
CA TYR A 1055 3.20 -70.50 4.83
C TYR A 1055 2.62 -71.50 3.82
N ILE A 1056 1.89 -71.02 2.81
CA ILE A 1056 1.29 -71.88 1.77
C ILE A 1056 2.39 -72.56 0.94
N LEU A 1057 3.43 -71.82 0.53
CA LEU A 1057 4.58 -72.37 -0.18
C LEU A 1057 5.40 -73.32 0.70
N SER A 1058 5.55 -73.04 2.00
CA SER A 1058 6.20 -73.95 2.95
C SER A 1058 5.42 -75.26 3.11
N MET A 1059 4.09 -75.20 3.22
CA MET A 1059 3.24 -76.40 3.26
C MET A 1059 3.27 -77.18 1.95
N LEU A 1060 3.20 -76.52 0.79
CA LEU A 1060 3.34 -77.17 -0.51
C LEU A 1060 4.72 -77.82 -0.68
N ALA A 1061 5.80 -77.16 -0.27
CA ALA A 1061 7.14 -77.73 -0.26
C ALA A 1061 7.26 -78.93 0.69
N MET A 1062 6.65 -78.86 1.89
CA MET A 1062 6.61 -79.98 2.83
C MET A 1062 5.85 -81.17 2.23
N CYS A 1063 4.70 -80.95 1.59
CA CYS A 1063 3.95 -81.99 0.88
C CYS A 1063 4.76 -82.60 -0.27
N VAL A 1064 5.48 -81.80 -1.06
CA VAL A 1064 6.37 -82.31 -2.12
C VAL A 1064 7.53 -83.12 -1.54
N VAL A 1065 8.13 -82.69 -0.43
CA VAL A 1065 9.18 -83.46 0.28
C VAL A 1065 8.63 -84.77 0.84
N LEU A 1066 7.43 -84.77 1.44
CA LEU A 1066 6.76 -85.98 1.93
C LEU A 1066 6.40 -86.94 0.79
N LEU A 1067 5.91 -86.44 -0.34
CA LEU A 1067 5.65 -87.24 -1.54
C LEU A 1067 6.94 -87.77 -2.18
N PHE A 1068 8.04 -87.01 -2.13
CA PHE A 1068 9.36 -87.46 -2.61
C PHE A 1068 9.95 -88.53 -1.68
N LEU A 1069 9.83 -88.38 -0.36
CA LEU A 1069 10.25 -89.39 0.62
C LEU A 1069 9.42 -90.67 0.49
N MET A 1070 8.09 -90.57 0.36
CA MET A 1070 7.22 -91.70 0.02
C MET A 1070 7.61 -92.32 -1.32
N GLY A 1071 7.92 -91.51 -2.34
CA GLY A 1071 8.38 -91.96 -3.65
C GLY A 1071 9.72 -92.70 -3.61
N LEU A 1072 10.65 -92.29 -2.74
CA LEU A 1072 11.92 -92.99 -2.51
C LEU A 1072 11.75 -94.30 -1.72
N LEU A 1073 10.81 -94.33 -0.75
CA LEU A 1073 10.49 -95.52 0.02
C LEU A 1073 9.76 -96.57 -0.84
N CYS A 1074 8.71 -96.17 -1.55
CA CYS A 1074 7.95 -97.05 -2.45
C CYS A 1074 8.74 -97.39 -3.73
N GLY A 1075 9.53 -96.47 -4.27
CA GLY A 1075 10.33 -96.66 -5.48
C GLY A 1075 11.45 -97.69 -5.36
N ARG A 1076 11.77 -98.15 -4.14
CA ARG A 1076 12.65 -99.30 -3.88
C ARG A 1076 11.95 -100.66 -4.04
N ILE A 1077 10.62 -100.70 -4.13
CA ILE A 1077 9.84 -101.95 -4.22
C ILE A 1077 9.57 -102.34 -5.69
N THR A 1078 9.50 -101.38 -6.61
CA THR A 1078 9.13 -101.61 -8.03
C THR A 1078 10.26 -101.32 -9.03
N LYS A 1079 11.41 -102.01 -8.91
CA LYS A 1079 12.47 -101.95 -9.94
C LYS A 1079 13.13 -103.29 -10.30
N ARG A 1080 12.36 -104.12 -11.02
CA ARG A 1080 12.82 -105.02 -12.10
C ARG A 1080 11.96 -104.60 -13.33
N VAL A 1081 12.42 -104.50 -14.57
CA VAL A 1081 13.42 -105.30 -15.33
C VAL A 1081 14.24 -104.40 -16.30
N THR A 1082 15.34 -104.95 -16.81
CA THR A 1082 16.35 -104.44 -17.78
C THR A 1082 16.11 -103.15 -18.58
N GLN A 1083 17.13 -102.30 -18.54
CA GLN A 1083 17.55 -101.39 -19.61
C GLN A 1083 18.34 -102.18 -20.67
N GLU A 1084 17.89 -102.19 -21.94
CA GLU A 1084 18.64 -102.57 -23.16
C GLU A 1084 17.69 -102.55 -24.38
N LEU A 1085 17.86 -101.60 -25.32
CA LEU A 1085 17.58 -101.75 -26.77
C LEU A 1085 17.65 -100.42 -27.56
N LYS A 1086 18.46 -100.42 -28.62
CA LYS A 1086 18.44 -99.51 -29.79
C LYS A 1086 18.66 -98.01 -29.56
N ASP A 1087 19.93 -97.63 -29.61
CA ASP A 1087 20.31 -96.62 -30.61
C ASP A 1087 20.06 -97.16 -32.03
N ARG A 1088 19.37 -96.38 -32.88
CA ARG A 1088 19.34 -96.57 -34.33
C ARG A 1088 19.19 -95.23 -35.07
N LYS A 1089 20.30 -94.81 -35.71
CA LYS A 1089 20.45 -94.39 -37.12
C LYS A 1089 19.16 -94.06 -37.92
N LEU A 1090 19.11 -93.09 -38.85
CA LEU A 1090 20.05 -92.06 -39.39
C LEU A 1090 19.23 -91.22 -40.42
N GLY A 1091 19.67 -90.01 -40.83
CA GLY A 1091 19.27 -89.48 -42.16
C GLY A 1091 19.05 -87.98 -42.35
N HIS A 1092 20.04 -87.29 -42.93
CA HIS A 1092 19.85 -86.21 -43.92
C HIS A 1092 19.28 -86.81 -45.26
N PRO A 1093 18.83 -86.06 -46.31
CA PRO A 1093 19.41 -84.77 -46.77
C PRO A 1093 18.58 -83.71 -47.59
N TRP A 1094 19.17 -82.50 -47.68
CA TRP A 1094 19.32 -81.56 -48.83
C TRP A 1094 18.18 -80.85 -49.63
N VAL A 1095 18.47 -79.55 -49.89
CA VAL A 1095 18.17 -78.68 -51.08
C VAL A 1095 16.98 -77.68 -51.07
N ALA A 1096 17.21 -76.51 -51.72
CA ALA A 1096 16.39 -75.30 -51.80
C ALA A 1096 16.00 -74.94 -53.27
N PRO A 1097 15.32 -73.80 -53.54
CA PRO A 1097 15.98 -72.63 -54.19
C PRO A 1097 15.65 -71.26 -53.54
N LEU A 1098 16.60 -70.32 -53.34
CA LEU A 1098 17.08 -69.23 -54.25
C LEU A 1098 16.05 -68.09 -54.52
N SER A 1099 16.38 -66.79 -54.51
CA SER A 1099 17.61 -65.99 -54.21
C SER A 1099 17.24 -64.47 -54.14
N LYS A 1100 18.08 -63.39 -54.14
CA LYS A 1100 19.53 -63.16 -54.44
C LYS A 1100 19.98 -61.72 -54.04
N ASP A 1101 21.29 -61.49 -53.81
CA ASP A 1101 22.08 -60.22 -53.96
C ASP A 1101 21.66 -58.94 -53.15
N ARG A 1102 22.53 -58.00 -52.71
CA ARG A 1102 23.97 -57.74 -52.98
C ARG A 1102 24.73 -57.00 -51.83
N LYS A 1103 25.98 -57.42 -51.60
CA LYS A 1103 27.19 -56.82 -50.96
C LYS A 1103 27.21 -55.38 -50.38
N GLY A 1104 27.95 -55.20 -49.27
CA GLY A 1104 28.62 -53.95 -48.82
C GLY A 1104 29.53 -54.17 -47.58
N TYR A 1105 30.69 -53.51 -47.47
CA TYR A 1105 31.70 -53.65 -46.39
C TYR A 1105 32.53 -52.34 -46.25
N ILE A 1106 33.37 -52.22 -45.20
CA ILE A 1106 34.42 -51.17 -44.92
C ILE A 1106 33.87 -49.85 -44.27
N GLN A 1107 34.53 -49.09 -43.38
CA GLN A 1107 35.45 -49.31 -42.22
C GLN A 1107 36.26 -48.00 -41.91
N ILE A 1108 36.36 -47.59 -40.63
CA ILE A 1108 37.37 -46.67 -40.00
C ILE A 1108 37.33 -45.14 -40.24
N ASP A 1109 37.38 -44.44 -39.09
CA ASP A 1109 37.96 -43.14 -38.64
C ASP A 1109 38.08 -41.85 -39.51
N GLN A 1110 38.02 -40.74 -38.75
CA GLN A 1110 38.96 -39.60 -38.68
C GLN A 1110 38.38 -38.18 -38.96
N GLN A 1111 38.78 -37.25 -38.08
CA GLN A 1111 38.80 -35.75 -38.09
C GLN A 1111 38.25 -35.04 -39.36
N GLU A 1112 37.44 -33.98 -39.24
CA GLU A 1112 37.70 -32.72 -38.49
C GLU A 1112 36.60 -32.26 -37.54
#